data_AF-A0A6V8MVX7-F1
#
_entry.id   AF-A0A6V8MVX7-F1
#
_cell.length_a   1.000
_cell.length_b   1.000
_cell.length_c   1.000
_cell.angle_alpha   90.00
_cell.angle_beta   90.00
_cell.angle_gamma   90.00
#
_symmetry.space_group_name_H-M   'P 1'
#
loop_
_entity.id
_entity.type
_entity.pdbx_description
1 polymer ?
#
loop_
_entity_poly.entity_id
_entity_poly.type
_entity_poly.pdbx_seq_one_letter_code
_entity_poly.pdbx_strand_id
1 'polypeptide(L)'
;MATASVQAPNQERQRTVQGHTILLVDDSPTQVKRLQHLLSAEGYRVLVSRDAGEALAGMDVTQPDLVISDVVMPGMDGFELCRRIRDLKEASQLPVILLTHLNDPTHVLRSLEAGANYFISKPYHNGILLSRVAAALRREGGCCVAAQDGTVSCNYYGNRYAIAASKSQIIDLLLATYELAVEKNQEISKTQDALRRLNEELETRVAKRTAELRNTISELRQEIADRESAEECVRRLNRLHSVLSETSKAVVHIKDRKSLFHDFCRIAVDHGCFKLAWVGLLDKAGTMVQVAAARGSTAYLNGITITLDQEPTGSGPTASAIKNGSFYICNDFLNAANTAPWHERGREYGIRASASIALQQEGRVIGALTLYADKKNYFDRPQVELLRQMGADISFALGNMERDDRRLAVERALLQETSRRLQEREQHAQKIEYLAHYDPVTKLPNRFSLMARLAHSLELAKRCSNRLALIFIDLDRFKNINDSLGHHVGDQLLFQVAGRLLESIRSADIVARLGGDEFVVGLPLIRSNVSAAHAIGKIQHALCQSYYVEGHELSVTPSIGISIFPDDGETVQELMKNADLAMYHAKAGGRNNFQFFTQEMNQTVQERLVLEGDLRVAIERGEFLLHYQPQVEMSTGRVVGVEALLRWQHPVHGLVAPDRFIPVAEETGMIVAIGELALKAACRQLASWLAEGLPPIRVSVNLSARQFRQDNLPAVLLDILRETGIGSHLLELEITESSAMDNPAEAILHLQGFREMGVELAIDDFGTGYSSLSYLKLFPVHRLKIDRSFVKDIDTDTDDAEIAAATIALAHTLGKEVVAEGVETEAQCRFLQGQRCDIVQGYYFSRPLPPEELVPYLRNTPVPSPLTRA
;
A
#
# COMPACT_ATOMS: atom_id res chain seq x y z
N MET A 1 -26.28 -53.95 -104.40
CA MET A 1 -27.38 -54.61 -105.13
C MET A 1 -28.37 -55.14 -104.10
N ALA A 2 -29.63 -54.75 -104.25
CA ALA A 2 -30.86 -55.27 -103.62
C ALA A 2 -30.95 -55.36 -102.07
N THR A 3 -31.56 -54.30 -101.53
CA THR A 3 -32.56 -54.24 -100.46
C THR A 3 -33.30 -55.54 -100.11
N ALA A 4 -33.51 -55.79 -98.80
CA ALA A 4 -34.78 -56.32 -98.29
C ALA A 4 -34.97 -55.94 -96.82
N SER A 5 -35.75 -54.88 -96.62
CA SER A 5 -36.45 -54.51 -95.40
C SER A 5 -37.49 -55.58 -95.02
N VAL A 6 -37.57 -55.96 -93.75
CA VAL A 6 -38.79 -56.55 -93.18
C VAL A 6 -39.15 -55.81 -91.90
N GLN A 7 -40.32 -55.20 -91.97
CA GLN A 7 -40.97 -54.37 -90.96
C GLN A 7 -41.34 -55.17 -89.71
N ALA A 8 -41.34 -54.46 -88.58
CA ALA A 8 -42.01 -54.88 -87.35
C ALA A 8 -43.53 -54.93 -87.55
N PRO A 9 -44.22 -55.88 -86.87
CA PRO A 9 -45.60 -55.70 -86.46
C PRO A 9 -45.68 -55.69 -84.94
N ASN A 10 -45.69 -54.49 -84.38
CA ASN A 10 -46.10 -54.20 -83.02
C ASN A 10 -47.60 -53.87 -83.07
N GLN A 11 -48.51 -54.86 -82.98
CA GLN A 11 -49.96 -54.56 -82.91
C GLN A 11 -50.92 -55.65 -82.34
N GLU A 12 -50.45 -56.83 -81.92
CA GLU A 12 -51.36 -57.90 -81.44
C GLU A 12 -51.45 -58.12 -79.92
N ARG A 13 -50.66 -57.44 -79.07
CA ARG A 13 -50.63 -57.74 -77.61
C ARG A 13 -51.62 -56.96 -76.74
N GLN A 14 -52.46 -56.10 -77.32
CA GLN A 14 -53.27 -55.15 -76.55
C GLN A 14 -54.67 -55.63 -76.10
N ARG A 15 -55.03 -56.90 -76.24
CA ARG A 15 -56.34 -57.41 -75.77
C ARG A 15 -56.24 -58.82 -75.19
N THR A 16 -55.97 -58.94 -73.89
CA THR A 16 -56.40 -60.09 -73.02
C THR A 16 -55.89 -60.02 -71.57
N VAL A 17 -55.13 -59.01 -71.14
CA VAL A 17 -54.48 -59.03 -69.82
C VAL A 17 -55.33 -58.44 -68.66
N GLN A 18 -56.52 -57.88 -68.94
CA GLN A 18 -57.38 -57.33 -67.88
C GLN A 18 -58.02 -58.45 -67.02
N GLY A 19 -57.44 -58.69 -65.85
CA GLY A 19 -58.10 -59.43 -64.77
C GLY A 19 -57.19 -60.30 -63.91
N HIS A 20 -56.01 -60.69 -64.41
CA HIS A 20 -55.15 -61.63 -63.69
C HIS A 20 -54.42 -60.98 -62.50
N THR A 21 -54.44 -61.69 -61.38
CA THR A 21 -53.85 -61.24 -60.12
C THR A 21 -52.53 -61.95 -59.87
N ILE A 22 -51.42 -61.22 -59.89
CA ILE A 22 -50.08 -61.75 -59.62
C ILE A 22 -49.70 -61.40 -58.19
N LEU A 23 -49.32 -62.42 -57.41
CA LEU A 23 -48.69 -62.21 -56.12
C LEU A 23 -47.18 -62.13 -56.29
N LEU A 24 -46.63 -60.96 -56.02
CA LEU A 24 -45.20 -60.71 -55.99
C LEU A 24 -44.70 -60.76 -54.55
N VAL A 25 -43.73 -61.65 -54.30
CA VAL A 25 -43.11 -61.85 -52.99
C VAL A 25 -41.62 -61.54 -53.10
N ASP A 26 -41.21 -60.43 -52.49
CA ASP A 26 -39.82 -59.96 -52.48
C ASP A 26 -39.65 -59.01 -51.27
N ASP A 27 -38.59 -59.21 -50.48
CA ASP A 27 -38.32 -58.45 -49.25
C ASP A 27 -37.72 -57.05 -49.54
N SER A 28 -37.24 -56.83 -50.77
CA SER A 28 -36.66 -55.58 -51.22
C SER A 28 -37.73 -54.59 -51.67
N PRO A 29 -37.95 -53.47 -50.95
CA PRO A 29 -38.97 -52.48 -51.33
C PRO A 29 -38.73 -51.85 -52.70
N THR A 30 -37.47 -51.80 -53.13
CA THR A 30 -37.05 -51.20 -54.39
C THR A 30 -37.31 -52.13 -55.57
N GLN A 31 -37.02 -53.44 -55.42
CA GLN A 31 -37.32 -54.42 -56.47
C GLN A 31 -38.83 -54.62 -56.62
N VAL A 32 -39.54 -54.73 -55.49
CA VAL A 32 -41.00 -54.75 -55.45
C VAL A 32 -41.60 -53.59 -56.23
N LYS A 33 -41.21 -52.34 -55.94
CA LYS A 33 -41.71 -51.16 -56.66
C LYS A 33 -41.45 -51.25 -58.16
N ARG A 34 -40.28 -51.74 -58.57
CA ARG A 34 -39.92 -51.86 -59.99
C ARG A 34 -40.73 -52.94 -60.71
N LEU A 35 -40.81 -54.13 -60.15
CA LEU A 35 -41.56 -55.25 -60.74
C LEU A 35 -43.06 -54.98 -60.72
N GLN A 36 -43.57 -54.39 -59.63
CA GLN A 36 -44.94 -53.91 -59.57
C GLN A 36 -45.21 -52.91 -60.69
N HIS A 37 -44.34 -51.92 -60.90
CA HIS A 37 -44.51 -50.97 -62.00
C HIS A 37 -44.47 -51.65 -63.38
N LEU A 38 -43.55 -52.59 -63.61
CA LEU A 38 -43.42 -53.32 -64.88
C LEU A 38 -44.66 -54.17 -65.18
N LEU A 39 -45.14 -54.94 -64.20
CA LEU A 39 -46.28 -55.84 -64.37
C LEU A 39 -47.60 -55.06 -64.43
N SER A 40 -47.75 -54.01 -63.63
CA SER A 40 -48.93 -53.14 -63.71
C SER A 40 -49.00 -52.36 -65.02
N ALA A 41 -47.86 -52.00 -65.64
CA ALA A 41 -47.83 -51.38 -66.97
C ALA A 41 -48.38 -52.31 -68.07
N GLU A 42 -48.20 -53.63 -67.92
CA GLU A 42 -48.76 -54.65 -68.83
C GLU A 42 -50.22 -55.02 -68.50
N GLY A 43 -50.82 -54.38 -67.50
CA GLY A 43 -52.24 -54.53 -67.15
C GLY A 43 -52.56 -55.58 -66.08
N TYR A 44 -51.55 -56.20 -65.46
CA TYR A 44 -51.76 -57.17 -64.38
C TYR A 44 -52.10 -56.47 -63.05
N ARG A 45 -53.03 -57.06 -62.28
CA ARG A 45 -53.28 -56.64 -60.90
C ARG A 45 -52.21 -57.25 -60.00
N VAL A 46 -51.36 -56.43 -59.38
CA VAL A 46 -50.22 -56.92 -58.59
C VAL A 46 -50.52 -56.75 -57.10
N LEU A 47 -50.57 -57.88 -56.40
CA LEU A 47 -50.54 -57.92 -54.94
C LEU A 47 -49.09 -58.10 -54.49
N VAL A 48 -48.73 -57.41 -53.43
CA VAL A 48 -47.37 -57.37 -52.92
C VAL A 48 -47.37 -57.89 -51.49
N SER A 49 -46.47 -58.83 -51.22
CA SER A 49 -46.12 -59.27 -49.88
C SER A 49 -44.63 -59.06 -49.67
N ARG A 50 -44.23 -58.59 -48.47
CA ARG A 50 -42.80 -58.36 -48.18
C ARG A 50 -42.12 -59.54 -47.53
N ASP A 51 -42.89 -60.53 -47.10
CA ASP A 51 -42.36 -61.80 -46.65
C ASP A 51 -43.25 -62.98 -47.09
N ALA A 52 -42.66 -64.16 -47.11
CA ALA A 52 -43.34 -65.39 -47.53
C ALA A 52 -44.43 -65.86 -46.54
N GLY A 53 -44.36 -65.46 -45.26
CA GLY A 53 -45.37 -65.77 -44.26
C GLY A 53 -46.64 -64.94 -44.48
N GLU A 54 -46.50 -63.63 -44.69
CA GLU A 54 -47.58 -62.72 -45.11
C GLU A 54 -48.20 -63.19 -46.43
N ALA A 55 -47.38 -63.66 -47.37
CA ALA A 55 -47.83 -64.16 -48.68
C ALA A 55 -48.72 -65.41 -48.52
N LEU A 56 -48.32 -66.34 -47.66
CA LEU A 56 -49.09 -67.56 -47.37
C LEU A 56 -50.37 -67.26 -46.59
N ALA A 57 -50.30 -66.42 -45.55
CA ALA A 57 -51.49 -66.05 -44.75
C ALA A 57 -52.53 -65.28 -45.58
N GLY A 58 -52.10 -64.48 -46.56
CA GLY A 58 -52.97 -63.74 -47.46
C GLY A 58 -53.59 -64.57 -48.60
N MET A 59 -53.13 -65.81 -48.84
CA MET A 59 -53.60 -66.63 -49.98
C MET A 59 -55.07 -67.02 -49.85
N ASP A 60 -55.55 -67.30 -48.63
CA ASP A 60 -56.97 -67.65 -48.36
C ASP A 60 -57.92 -66.48 -48.64
N VAL A 61 -57.43 -65.23 -48.58
CA VAL A 61 -58.24 -64.02 -48.76
C VAL A 61 -58.19 -63.49 -50.20
N THR A 62 -57.08 -63.69 -50.92
CA THR A 62 -56.79 -62.94 -52.16
C THR A 62 -56.66 -63.76 -53.45
N GLN A 63 -56.54 -65.10 -53.39
CA GLN A 63 -56.49 -66.05 -54.53
C GLN A 63 -55.77 -65.54 -55.81
N PRO A 64 -54.41 -65.55 -55.86
CA PRO A 64 -53.65 -65.14 -57.06
C PRO A 64 -53.61 -66.22 -58.16
N ASP A 65 -53.35 -65.80 -59.41
CA ASP A 65 -53.21 -66.66 -60.61
C ASP A 65 -51.76 -67.12 -60.89
N LEU A 66 -50.77 -66.39 -60.36
CA LEU A 66 -49.35 -66.67 -60.51
C LEU A 66 -48.58 -66.12 -59.31
N VAL A 67 -47.58 -66.87 -58.85
CA VAL A 67 -46.62 -66.40 -57.86
C VAL A 67 -45.26 -66.18 -58.51
N ILE A 68 -44.74 -64.97 -58.34
CA ILE A 68 -43.35 -64.64 -58.66
C ILE A 68 -42.64 -64.40 -57.33
N SER A 69 -41.64 -65.22 -57.05
CA SER A 69 -40.90 -65.18 -55.79
C SER A 69 -39.42 -65.00 -56.05
N ASP A 70 -38.80 -64.13 -55.27
CA ASP A 70 -37.34 -64.20 -55.13
C ASP A 70 -36.96 -65.50 -54.42
N VAL A 71 -35.81 -66.06 -54.77
CA VAL A 71 -35.30 -67.26 -54.10
C VAL A 71 -34.74 -66.91 -52.73
N VAL A 72 -34.07 -65.77 -52.57
CA VAL A 72 -33.38 -65.41 -51.32
C VAL A 72 -34.23 -64.38 -50.56
N MET A 73 -34.90 -64.80 -49.49
CA MET A 73 -35.72 -63.93 -48.64
C MET A 73 -35.50 -64.27 -47.13
N PRO A 74 -35.62 -63.31 -46.20
CA PRO A 74 -35.48 -63.56 -44.77
C PRO A 74 -36.62 -64.42 -44.21
N GLY A 75 -36.29 -65.36 -43.32
CA GLY A 75 -37.25 -66.25 -42.67
C GLY A 75 -37.60 -67.50 -43.48
N MET A 76 -38.27 -67.33 -44.63
CA MET A 76 -38.62 -68.44 -45.53
C MET A 76 -38.23 -68.09 -46.98
N ASP A 77 -37.45 -68.96 -47.61
CA ASP A 77 -36.88 -68.77 -48.96
C ASP A 77 -37.89 -69.15 -50.07
N GLY A 78 -37.59 -68.77 -51.32
CA GLY A 78 -38.50 -68.99 -52.45
C GLY A 78 -38.69 -70.46 -52.84
N PHE A 79 -37.71 -71.33 -52.59
CA PHE A 79 -37.85 -72.76 -52.83
C PHE A 79 -38.81 -73.40 -51.82
N GLU A 80 -38.70 -72.99 -50.56
CA GLU A 80 -39.57 -73.43 -49.47
C GLU A 80 -40.99 -72.89 -49.67
N LEU A 81 -41.14 -71.62 -50.04
CA LEU A 81 -42.45 -71.06 -50.42
C LEU A 81 -43.09 -71.85 -51.57
N CYS A 82 -42.33 -72.20 -52.61
CA CYS A 82 -42.82 -73.00 -53.74
C CYS A 82 -43.31 -74.37 -53.27
N ARG A 83 -42.55 -75.07 -52.42
CA ARG A 83 -42.95 -76.36 -51.86
C ARG A 83 -44.22 -76.26 -51.01
N ARG A 84 -44.34 -75.25 -50.14
CA ARG A 84 -45.55 -75.05 -49.32
C ARG A 84 -46.79 -74.72 -50.14
N ILE A 85 -46.63 -73.98 -51.25
CA ILE A 85 -47.72 -73.76 -52.20
C ILE A 85 -48.15 -75.08 -52.86
N ARG A 86 -47.19 -75.96 -53.19
CA ARG A 86 -47.48 -77.29 -53.77
C ARG A 86 -48.25 -78.20 -52.81
N ASP A 87 -48.04 -78.05 -51.50
CA ASP A 87 -48.73 -78.84 -50.46
C ASP A 87 -50.16 -78.37 -50.17
N LEU A 88 -50.54 -77.14 -50.55
CA LEU A 88 -51.91 -76.63 -50.41
C LEU A 88 -52.82 -77.27 -51.48
N LYS A 89 -53.87 -77.99 -51.08
CA LYS A 89 -54.78 -78.70 -52.00
C LYS A 89 -55.35 -77.79 -53.11
N GLU A 90 -55.77 -76.58 -52.76
CA GLU A 90 -56.41 -75.63 -53.68
C GLU A 90 -55.41 -74.82 -54.53
N ALA A 91 -54.14 -74.74 -54.12
CA ALA A 91 -53.09 -73.97 -54.81
C ALA A 91 -51.94 -74.83 -55.40
N SER A 92 -52.03 -76.16 -55.32
CA SER A 92 -50.97 -77.09 -55.76
C SER A 92 -50.59 -76.94 -57.25
N GLN A 93 -51.53 -76.52 -58.10
CA GLN A 93 -51.31 -76.29 -59.52
C GLN A 93 -51.01 -74.82 -59.89
N LEU A 94 -50.89 -73.93 -58.89
CA LEU A 94 -50.58 -72.53 -59.12
C LEU A 94 -49.17 -72.42 -59.74
N PRO A 95 -48.99 -71.84 -60.95
CA PRO A 95 -47.67 -71.71 -61.52
C PRO A 95 -46.77 -70.87 -60.61
N VAL A 96 -45.51 -71.30 -60.47
CA VAL A 96 -44.50 -70.58 -59.69
C VAL A 96 -43.29 -70.32 -60.57
N ILE A 97 -42.86 -69.06 -60.62
CA ILE A 97 -41.60 -68.65 -61.26
C ILE A 97 -40.62 -68.21 -60.18
N LEU A 98 -39.45 -68.84 -60.18
CA LEU A 98 -38.35 -68.50 -59.26
C LEU A 98 -37.28 -67.65 -59.97
N LEU A 99 -36.89 -66.57 -59.30
CA LEU A 99 -35.81 -65.70 -59.74
C LEU A 99 -34.53 -66.06 -58.97
N THR A 100 -33.49 -66.53 -59.68
CA THR A 100 -32.25 -67.08 -59.06
C THR A 100 -30.98 -66.42 -59.62
N HIS A 101 -29.89 -66.35 -58.86
CA HIS A 101 -28.57 -66.05 -59.43
C HIS A 101 -27.90 -67.35 -59.88
N LEU A 102 -27.53 -67.47 -61.17
CA LEU A 102 -26.96 -68.69 -61.74
C LEU A 102 -25.45 -68.54 -61.98
N ASN A 103 -24.65 -69.16 -61.10
CA ASN A 103 -23.26 -69.54 -61.36
C ASN A 103 -22.97 -71.00 -60.96
N ASP A 104 -24.02 -71.78 -60.68
CA ASP A 104 -23.90 -73.19 -60.31
C ASP A 104 -24.98 -74.02 -61.05
N PRO A 105 -24.59 -74.97 -61.92
CA PRO A 105 -25.50 -75.91 -62.60
C PRO A 105 -26.43 -76.68 -61.65
N THR A 106 -26.07 -76.81 -60.36
CA THR A 106 -26.92 -77.45 -59.36
C THR A 106 -28.20 -76.66 -59.08
N HIS A 107 -28.23 -75.34 -59.28
CA HIS A 107 -29.43 -74.52 -59.10
C HIS A 107 -30.50 -74.81 -60.17
N VAL A 108 -30.09 -75.22 -61.39
CA VAL A 108 -31.02 -75.68 -62.45
C VAL A 108 -31.69 -76.98 -62.03
N LEU A 109 -30.89 -77.91 -61.51
CA LEU A 109 -31.38 -79.21 -61.05
C LEU A 109 -32.32 -79.05 -59.84
N ARG A 110 -31.96 -78.23 -58.83
CA ARG A 110 -32.80 -77.99 -57.64
C ARG A 110 -34.12 -77.26 -57.94
N SER A 111 -34.14 -76.40 -58.96
CA SER A 111 -35.36 -75.72 -59.39
C SER A 111 -36.36 -76.69 -60.04
N LEU A 112 -35.86 -77.67 -60.80
CA LEU A 112 -36.68 -78.76 -61.35
C LEU A 112 -37.21 -79.69 -60.24
N GLU A 113 -36.40 -79.96 -59.21
CA GLU A 113 -36.81 -80.77 -58.06
C GLU A 113 -37.87 -80.10 -57.17
N ALA A 114 -37.81 -78.79 -56.95
CA ALA A 114 -38.77 -78.04 -56.12
C ALA A 114 -40.17 -77.87 -56.74
N GLY A 115 -40.35 -78.32 -57.99
CA GLY A 115 -41.63 -78.25 -58.70
C GLY A 115 -41.95 -76.85 -59.27
N ALA A 116 -40.93 -76.01 -59.49
CA ALA A 116 -41.08 -74.75 -60.20
C ALA A 116 -41.25 -75.01 -61.71
N ASN A 117 -42.15 -74.30 -62.37
CA ASN A 117 -42.43 -74.49 -63.79
C ASN A 117 -41.33 -73.87 -64.67
N TYR A 118 -40.80 -72.73 -64.22
CA TYR A 118 -39.71 -72.03 -64.86
C TYR A 118 -38.79 -71.42 -63.81
N PHE A 119 -37.51 -71.36 -64.15
CA PHE A 119 -36.50 -70.61 -63.42
C PHE A 119 -35.88 -69.55 -64.34
N ILE A 120 -35.55 -68.39 -63.78
CA ILE A 120 -34.95 -67.28 -64.53
C ILE A 120 -33.74 -66.73 -63.76
N SER A 121 -32.61 -66.57 -64.44
CA SER A 121 -31.36 -66.03 -63.86
C SER A 121 -31.38 -64.50 -63.73
N LYS A 122 -31.02 -63.97 -62.55
CA LYS A 122 -30.74 -62.55 -62.28
C LYS A 122 -29.27 -62.22 -62.65
N PRO A 123 -28.99 -61.09 -63.34
CA PRO A 123 -29.95 -60.14 -63.91
C PRO A 123 -30.63 -60.68 -65.18
N TYR A 124 -31.94 -60.48 -65.33
CA TYR A 124 -32.71 -60.96 -66.47
C TYR A 124 -33.12 -59.82 -67.42
N HIS A 125 -33.33 -60.17 -68.69
CA HIS A 125 -33.95 -59.29 -69.66
C HIS A 125 -35.48 -59.28 -69.49
N ASN A 126 -36.09 -58.08 -69.49
CA ASN A 126 -37.53 -57.88 -69.33
C ASN A 126 -38.36 -58.73 -70.31
N GLY A 127 -37.91 -58.89 -71.56
CA GLY A 127 -38.63 -59.67 -72.58
C GLY A 127 -38.71 -61.17 -72.26
N ILE A 128 -37.65 -61.73 -71.66
CA ILE A 128 -37.64 -63.13 -71.24
C ILE A 128 -38.56 -63.33 -70.04
N LEU A 129 -38.53 -62.41 -69.05
CA LEU A 129 -39.42 -62.45 -67.89
C LEU A 129 -40.90 -62.41 -68.32
N LEU A 130 -41.28 -61.42 -69.13
CA LEU A 130 -42.65 -61.29 -69.62
C LEU A 130 -43.08 -62.47 -70.50
N SER A 131 -42.18 -63.05 -71.31
CA SER A 131 -42.49 -64.24 -72.13
C SER A 131 -42.75 -65.48 -71.26
N ARG A 132 -42.02 -65.64 -70.15
CA ARG A 132 -42.21 -66.77 -69.24
C ARG A 132 -43.43 -66.60 -68.36
N VAL A 133 -43.73 -65.38 -67.90
CA VAL A 133 -45.01 -65.03 -67.25
C VAL A 133 -46.19 -65.37 -68.16
N ALA A 134 -46.10 -65.01 -69.45
CA ALA A 134 -47.12 -65.34 -70.43
C ALA A 134 -47.25 -66.86 -70.69
N ALA A 135 -46.13 -67.58 -70.82
CA ALA A 135 -46.14 -69.04 -71.01
C ALA A 135 -46.73 -69.78 -69.79
N ALA A 136 -46.42 -69.31 -68.56
CA ALA A 136 -46.93 -69.90 -67.33
C ALA A 136 -48.44 -69.70 -67.14
N LEU A 137 -48.97 -68.50 -67.44
CA LEU A 137 -50.39 -68.19 -67.32
C LEU A 137 -51.26 -68.87 -68.40
N ARG A 138 -50.69 -69.23 -69.56
CA ARG A 138 -51.42 -69.93 -70.63
C ARG A 138 -51.71 -71.40 -70.34
N ARG A 139 -51.18 -71.96 -69.24
CA ARG A 139 -51.25 -73.41 -68.91
C ARG A 139 -50.86 -74.30 -70.10
N GLU A 140 -49.92 -73.87 -70.94
CA GLU A 140 -49.30 -74.72 -71.97
C GLU A 140 -48.22 -75.58 -71.30
N GLY A 141 -48.64 -76.79 -70.90
CA GLY A 141 -47.80 -77.83 -70.29
C GLY A 141 -47.91 -77.80 -68.77
N GLY A 142 -48.94 -78.38 -68.16
CA GLY A 142 -49.23 -79.80 -68.31
C GLY A 142 -48.53 -80.53 -67.18
N CYS A 143 -49.27 -80.65 -66.08
CA CYS A 143 -49.00 -81.51 -64.94
C CYS A 143 -48.57 -82.92 -65.37
N CYS A 144 -47.57 -83.43 -64.67
CA CYS A 144 -47.28 -84.84 -64.35
C CYS A 144 -48.11 -85.91 -65.08
N VAL A 145 -47.47 -86.81 -65.84
CA VAL A 145 -47.83 -88.25 -65.79
C VAL A 145 -46.58 -89.10 -65.99
N ALA A 146 -46.38 -90.02 -65.05
CA ALA A 146 -45.31 -91.01 -64.99
C ALA A 146 -45.35 -92.06 -66.12
N ALA A 147 -44.18 -92.49 -66.59
CA ALA A 147 -43.89 -93.81 -67.16
C ALA A 147 -42.36 -93.94 -67.30
N GLN A 148 -41.66 -94.49 -66.31
CA GLN A 148 -41.18 -95.88 -66.26
C GLN A 148 -40.49 -96.39 -67.56
N ASP A 149 -39.20 -96.70 -67.36
CA ASP A 149 -38.27 -97.54 -68.12
C ASP A 149 -37.65 -97.01 -69.43
N GLY A 150 -36.58 -96.23 -69.26
CA GLY A 150 -35.64 -95.87 -70.33
C GLY A 150 -34.44 -95.06 -69.84
N THR A 151 -33.84 -95.41 -68.70
CA THR A 151 -32.76 -94.62 -68.11
C THR A 151 -31.42 -94.91 -68.78
N VAL A 152 -30.96 -93.99 -69.63
CA VAL A 152 -29.60 -93.96 -70.21
C VAL A 152 -28.66 -93.45 -69.14
N SER A 153 -27.73 -94.29 -68.69
CA SER A 153 -26.67 -93.85 -67.79
C SER A 153 -25.55 -93.18 -68.61
N CYS A 154 -25.41 -91.87 -68.50
CA CYS A 154 -24.29 -91.14 -69.08
C CYS A 154 -23.22 -90.95 -67.99
N ASN A 155 -21.96 -91.25 -68.31
CA ASN A 155 -20.84 -91.03 -67.42
C ASN A 155 -20.11 -89.76 -67.88
N TYR A 156 -20.25 -88.67 -67.12
CA TYR A 156 -19.64 -87.39 -67.44
C TYR A 156 -18.67 -87.02 -66.31
N TYR A 157 -17.38 -86.84 -66.65
CA TYR A 157 -16.30 -86.58 -65.69
C TYR A 157 -16.27 -87.53 -64.49
N GLY A 158 -16.51 -88.82 -64.74
CA GLY A 158 -16.44 -89.88 -63.72
C GLY A 158 -17.68 -90.05 -62.86
N ASN A 159 -18.72 -89.22 -63.03
CA ASN A 159 -20.00 -89.35 -62.34
C ASN A 159 -21.08 -89.91 -63.27
N ARG A 160 -21.80 -90.93 -62.76
CA ARG A 160 -22.83 -91.64 -63.52
C ARG A 160 -24.20 -91.02 -63.27
N TYR A 161 -24.74 -90.35 -64.28
CA TYR A 161 -26.07 -89.73 -64.26
C TYR A 161 -27.07 -90.62 -64.98
N ALA A 162 -28.23 -90.87 -64.38
CA ALA A 162 -29.26 -91.72 -64.94
C ALA A 162 -30.35 -90.82 -65.59
N ILE A 163 -30.41 -90.80 -66.92
CA ILE A 163 -31.27 -89.89 -67.69
C ILE A 163 -32.35 -90.71 -68.40
N ALA A 164 -33.63 -90.51 -68.10
CA ALA A 164 -34.72 -91.14 -68.85
C ALA A 164 -34.86 -90.48 -70.24
N ALA A 165 -34.32 -91.10 -71.29
CA ALA A 165 -34.25 -90.55 -72.65
C ALA A 165 -34.39 -91.67 -73.70
N SER A 166 -35.08 -91.41 -74.81
CA SER A 166 -35.45 -92.41 -75.82
C SER A 166 -34.30 -92.76 -76.79
N LYS A 167 -34.31 -93.97 -77.40
CA LYS A 167 -33.26 -94.46 -78.33
C LYS A 167 -33.02 -93.56 -79.57
N SER A 168 -34.03 -92.81 -80.03
CA SER A 168 -33.86 -91.83 -81.12
C SER A 168 -32.95 -90.66 -80.71
N GLN A 169 -33.03 -90.24 -79.44
CA GLN A 169 -32.19 -89.16 -78.89
C GLN A 169 -30.69 -89.54 -78.84
N ILE A 170 -30.32 -90.82 -79.03
CA ILE A 170 -28.93 -91.29 -78.95
C ILE A 170 -28.25 -91.40 -80.32
N ILE A 171 -28.94 -91.84 -81.38
CA ILE A 171 -28.36 -91.88 -82.74
C ILE A 171 -28.18 -90.46 -83.30
N ASP A 172 -29.13 -89.56 -83.04
CA ASP A 172 -29.01 -88.13 -83.33
C ASP A 172 -27.81 -87.51 -82.60
N LEU A 173 -27.50 -88.01 -81.40
CA LEU A 173 -26.32 -87.60 -80.66
C LEU A 173 -25.02 -88.04 -81.36
N LEU A 174 -24.94 -89.28 -81.88
CA LEU A 174 -23.70 -89.80 -82.48
C LEU A 174 -23.38 -89.20 -83.85
N LEU A 175 -24.35 -89.06 -84.76
CA LEU A 175 -24.14 -88.40 -86.06
C LEU A 175 -23.76 -86.92 -85.88
N ALA A 176 -24.45 -86.22 -84.96
CA ALA A 176 -24.12 -84.84 -84.60
C ALA A 176 -22.68 -84.72 -84.06
N THR A 177 -22.16 -85.74 -83.38
CA THR A 177 -20.77 -85.68 -82.88
C THR A 177 -19.70 -85.88 -83.96
N TYR A 178 -19.93 -86.69 -85.00
CA TYR A 178 -18.91 -86.93 -86.05
C TYR A 178 -18.82 -85.75 -87.04
N GLU A 179 -19.96 -85.18 -87.45
CA GLU A 179 -19.98 -83.99 -88.30
C GLU A 179 -19.31 -82.80 -87.59
N LEU A 180 -19.58 -82.64 -86.29
CA LEU A 180 -18.93 -81.65 -85.44
C LEU A 180 -17.40 -81.85 -85.39
N ALA A 181 -16.91 -83.09 -85.43
CA ALA A 181 -15.47 -83.37 -85.39
C ALA A 181 -14.74 -82.96 -86.69
N VAL A 182 -15.34 -83.21 -87.86
CA VAL A 182 -14.78 -82.79 -89.16
C VAL A 182 -14.80 -81.26 -89.27
N GLU A 183 -15.90 -80.63 -88.87
CA GLU A 183 -16.02 -79.17 -88.83
C GLU A 183 -14.97 -78.56 -87.89
N LYS A 184 -14.78 -79.14 -86.69
CA LYS A 184 -13.76 -78.69 -85.74
C LYS A 184 -12.34 -78.82 -86.27
N ASN A 185 -12.02 -79.88 -87.02
CA ASN A 185 -10.68 -80.01 -87.60
C ASN A 185 -10.39 -78.95 -88.68
N GLN A 186 -11.38 -78.62 -89.51
CA GLN A 186 -11.24 -77.51 -90.47
C GLN A 186 -11.12 -76.16 -89.75
N GLU A 187 -11.87 -75.98 -88.66
CA GLU A 187 -11.81 -74.77 -87.83
C GLU A 187 -10.46 -74.62 -87.14
N ILE A 188 -9.88 -75.71 -86.60
CA ILE A 188 -8.54 -75.72 -85.98
C ILE A 188 -7.47 -75.29 -86.99
N SER A 189 -7.50 -75.83 -88.21
CA SER A 189 -6.56 -75.48 -89.29
C SER A 189 -6.61 -73.98 -89.61
N LYS A 190 -7.83 -73.42 -89.79
CA LYS A 190 -8.02 -71.97 -89.97
C LYS A 190 -7.53 -71.16 -88.77
N THR A 191 -7.76 -71.66 -87.56
CA THR A 191 -7.35 -70.99 -86.32
C THR A 191 -5.83 -70.98 -86.18
N GLN A 192 -5.14 -72.06 -86.57
CA GLN A 192 -3.67 -72.13 -86.54
C GLN A 192 -3.03 -71.12 -87.51
N ASP A 193 -3.58 -70.98 -88.73
CA ASP A 193 -3.09 -69.98 -89.69
C ASP A 193 -3.34 -68.55 -89.20
N ALA A 194 -4.50 -68.29 -88.59
CA ALA A 194 -4.80 -67.00 -87.98
C ALA A 194 -3.86 -66.68 -86.81
N LEU A 195 -3.59 -67.66 -85.93
CA LEU A 195 -2.65 -67.54 -84.83
C LEU A 195 -1.24 -67.20 -85.31
N ARG A 196 -0.78 -67.85 -86.38
CA ARG A 196 0.55 -67.60 -86.94
C ARG A 196 0.70 -66.16 -87.43
N ARG A 197 -0.29 -65.64 -88.16
CA ARG A 197 -0.30 -64.23 -88.60
C ARG A 197 -0.37 -63.25 -87.43
N LEU A 198 -1.19 -63.55 -86.43
CA LEU A 198 -1.31 -62.72 -85.23
C LEU A 198 0.02 -62.65 -84.47
N ASN A 199 0.75 -63.76 -84.42
CA ASN A 199 2.02 -63.83 -83.70
C ASN A 199 3.11 -62.99 -84.38
N GLU A 200 3.23 -63.04 -85.71
CA GLU A 200 4.15 -62.18 -86.48
C GLU A 200 3.82 -60.69 -86.28
N GLU A 201 2.53 -60.33 -86.24
CA GLU A 201 2.08 -58.97 -85.97
C GLU A 201 2.38 -58.54 -84.52
N LEU A 202 2.23 -59.45 -83.56
CA LEU A 202 2.51 -59.23 -82.14
C LEU A 202 4.01 -58.98 -81.91
N GLU A 203 4.88 -59.79 -82.51
CA GLU A 203 6.34 -59.61 -82.41
C GLU A 203 6.77 -58.24 -82.93
N THR A 204 6.21 -57.82 -84.06
CA THR A 204 6.48 -56.49 -84.65
C THR A 204 6.03 -55.36 -83.72
N ARG A 205 4.84 -55.49 -83.10
CA ARG A 205 4.34 -54.52 -82.12
C ARG A 205 5.18 -54.49 -80.84
N VAL A 206 5.63 -55.65 -80.36
CA VAL A 206 6.50 -55.76 -79.17
C VAL A 206 7.84 -55.09 -79.41
N ALA A 207 8.45 -55.31 -80.58
CA ALA A 207 9.72 -54.68 -80.96
C ALA A 207 9.61 -53.14 -81.03
N LYS A 208 8.52 -52.62 -81.63
CA LYS A 208 8.25 -51.18 -81.66
C LYS A 208 8.05 -50.61 -80.26
N ARG A 209 7.25 -51.29 -79.42
CA ARG A 209 6.93 -50.83 -78.07
C ARG A 209 8.13 -50.85 -77.12
N THR A 210 9.04 -51.81 -77.28
CA THR A 210 10.27 -51.88 -76.48
C THR A 210 11.27 -50.76 -76.83
N ALA A 211 11.32 -50.32 -78.09
CA ALA A 211 12.12 -49.17 -78.49
C ALA A 211 11.56 -47.85 -77.92
N GLU A 212 10.24 -47.65 -78.02
CA GLU A 212 9.55 -46.47 -77.44
C GLU A 212 9.79 -46.37 -75.93
N LEU A 213 9.59 -47.48 -75.18
CA LEU A 213 9.80 -47.52 -73.73
C LEU A 213 11.24 -47.16 -73.32
N ARG A 214 12.24 -47.56 -74.12
CA ARG A 214 13.65 -47.27 -73.81
C ARG A 214 13.96 -45.78 -73.84
N ASN A 215 13.39 -45.05 -74.80
CA ASN A 215 13.57 -43.60 -74.90
C ASN A 215 12.86 -42.89 -73.74
N THR A 216 11.62 -43.26 -73.45
CA THR A 216 10.86 -42.68 -72.32
C THR A 216 11.56 -42.90 -70.97
N ILE A 217 12.15 -44.09 -70.75
CA ILE A 217 12.93 -44.36 -69.53
C ILE A 217 14.15 -43.42 -69.40
N SER A 218 14.80 -43.07 -70.51
CA SER A 218 15.95 -42.15 -70.49
C SER A 218 15.53 -40.71 -70.15
N GLU A 219 14.44 -40.24 -70.75
CA GLU A 219 13.87 -38.90 -70.47
C GLU A 219 13.42 -38.78 -69.01
N LEU A 220 12.68 -39.79 -68.51
CA LEU A 220 12.22 -39.83 -67.12
C LEU A 220 13.39 -39.83 -66.11
N ARG A 221 14.51 -40.48 -66.44
CA ARG A 221 15.70 -40.47 -65.55
C ARG A 221 16.29 -39.07 -65.39
N GLN A 222 16.34 -38.29 -66.47
CA GLN A 222 16.84 -36.92 -66.41
C GLN A 222 15.89 -36.02 -65.62
N GLU A 223 14.57 -36.14 -65.85
CA GLU A 223 13.56 -35.40 -65.07
C GLU A 223 13.59 -35.76 -63.57
N ILE A 224 13.80 -37.04 -63.22
CA ILE A 224 13.94 -37.46 -61.82
C ILE A 224 15.16 -36.80 -61.17
N ALA A 225 16.31 -36.76 -61.85
CA ALA A 225 17.53 -36.14 -61.32
C ALA A 225 17.36 -34.62 -61.09
N ASP A 226 16.72 -33.92 -62.03
CA ASP A 226 16.45 -32.48 -61.90
C ASP A 226 15.44 -32.21 -60.77
N ARG A 227 14.43 -33.08 -60.62
CA ARG A 227 13.45 -33.01 -59.54
C ARG A 227 14.08 -33.25 -58.17
N GLU A 228 14.97 -34.23 -58.03
CA GLU A 228 15.66 -34.52 -56.77
C GLU A 228 16.49 -33.31 -56.27
N SER A 229 17.18 -32.61 -57.17
CA SER A 229 17.94 -31.39 -56.85
C SER A 229 17.03 -30.23 -56.40
N ALA A 230 15.92 -30.03 -57.11
CA ALA A 230 14.92 -29.01 -56.74
C ALA A 230 14.26 -29.33 -55.39
N GLU A 231 13.92 -30.59 -55.14
CA GLU A 231 13.37 -31.05 -53.86
C GLU A 231 14.34 -30.84 -52.69
N GLU A 232 15.65 -31.06 -52.88
CA GLU A 232 16.66 -30.76 -51.85
C GLU A 232 16.79 -29.25 -51.59
N CYS A 233 16.67 -28.40 -52.62
CA CYS A 233 16.66 -26.95 -52.46
C CYS A 233 15.43 -26.48 -51.66
N VAL A 234 14.23 -26.96 -52.01
CA VAL A 234 12.99 -26.65 -51.29
C VAL A 234 13.06 -27.16 -49.84
N ARG A 235 13.60 -28.36 -49.62
CA ARG A 235 13.77 -28.91 -48.27
C ARG A 235 14.69 -28.04 -47.40
N ARG A 236 15.78 -27.49 -47.96
CA ARG A 236 16.68 -26.56 -47.26
C ARG A 236 15.99 -25.23 -46.93
N LEU A 237 15.26 -24.65 -47.88
CA LEU A 237 14.50 -23.42 -47.68
C LEU A 237 13.43 -23.59 -46.59
N ASN A 238 12.69 -24.70 -46.62
CA ASN A 238 11.67 -25.03 -45.61
C ASN A 238 12.25 -25.19 -44.20
N ARG A 239 13.45 -25.78 -44.06
CA ARG A 239 14.13 -25.86 -42.75
C ARG A 239 14.40 -24.49 -42.17
N LEU A 240 14.89 -23.56 -42.98
CA LEU A 240 15.17 -22.21 -42.52
C LEU A 240 13.90 -21.41 -42.23
N HIS A 241 12.85 -21.57 -43.03
CA HIS A 241 11.53 -21.03 -42.70
C HIS A 241 10.99 -21.57 -41.37
N SER A 242 11.22 -22.84 -41.06
CA SER A 242 10.87 -23.41 -39.75
C SER A 242 11.70 -22.76 -38.62
N VAL A 243 13.00 -22.54 -38.82
CA VAL A 243 13.84 -21.86 -37.83
C VAL A 243 13.34 -20.43 -37.61
N LEU A 244 13.07 -19.66 -38.67
CA LEU A 244 12.51 -18.31 -38.55
C LEU A 244 11.17 -18.34 -37.80
N SER A 245 10.21 -19.16 -38.23
CA SER A 245 8.88 -19.24 -37.61
C SER A 245 8.96 -19.60 -36.12
N GLU A 246 9.74 -20.63 -35.75
CA GLU A 246 9.89 -21.04 -34.36
C GLU A 246 10.65 -19.99 -33.54
N THR A 247 11.62 -19.30 -34.14
CA THR A 247 12.32 -18.18 -33.48
C THR A 247 11.35 -17.01 -33.23
N SER A 248 10.58 -16.60 -34.23
CA SER A 248 9.60 -15.51 -34.08
C SER A 248 8.51 -15.87 -33.06
N LYS A 249 8.08 -17.13 -32.96
CA LYS A 249 7.18 -17.61 -31.88
C LYS A 249 7.86 -17.56 -30.51
N ALA A 250 9.11 -18.02 -30.42
CA ALA A 250 9.86 -17.99 -29.17
C ALA A 250 10.07 -16.56 -28.67
N VAL A 251 10.38 -15.62 -29.57
CA VAL A 251 10.54 -14.19 -29.29
C VAL A 251 9.34 -13.59 -28.54
N VAL A 252 8.10 -13.98 -28.88
CA VAL A 252 6.88 -13.44 -28.25
C VAL A 252 6.74 -13.82 -26.78
N HIS A 253 7.32 -14.95 -26.36
CA HIS A 253 7.08 -15.53 -25.03
C HIS A 253 8.25 -15.40 -24.07
N ILE A 254 9.39 -14.88 -24.52
CA ILE A 254 10.62 -14.82 -23.73
C ILE A 254 10.71 -13.51 -22.96
N LYS A 255 11.04 -13.62 -21.67
CA LYS A 255 11.14 -12.48 -20.74
C LYS A 255 12.57 -12.00 -20.49
N ASP A 256 13.56 -12.78 -20.91
CA ASP A 256 14.96 -12.48 -20.61
C ASP A 256 15.89 -12.76 -21.80
N ARG A 257 16.95 -11.95 -21.87
CA ARG A 257 17.91 -11.97 -22.97
C ARG A 257 18.69 -13.28 -23.09
N LYS A 258 18.99 -13.96 -21.98
CA LYS A 258 19.81 -15.18 -21.99
C LYS A 258 19.02 -16.36 -22.56
N SER A 259 17.78 -16.51 -22.14
CA SER A 259 16.85 -17.51 -22.65
C SER A 259 16.60 -17.32 -24.14
N LEU A 260 16.48 -16.07 -24.60
CA LEU A 260 16.34 -15.76 -26.03
C LEU A 260 17.51 -16.30 -26.86
N PHE A 261 18.74 -16.03 -26.43
CA PHE A 261 19.92 -16.49 -27.16
C PHE A 261 20.10 -18.01 -27.10
N HIS A 262 19.79 -18.61 -25.96
CA HIS A 262 19.85 -20.06 -25.81
C HIS A 262 18.82 -20.78 -26.69
N ASP A 263 17.57 -20.32 -26.65
CA ASP A 263 16.47 -20.89 -27.43
C ASP A 263 16.68 -20.69 -28.92
N PHE A 264 17.21 -19.53 -29.33
CA PHE A 264 17.66 -19.33 -30.70
C PHE A 264 18.68 -20.40 -31.11
N CYS A 265 19.77 -20.57 -30.34
CA CYS A 265 20.82 -21.52 -30.69
C CYS A 265 20.28 -22.95 -30.74
N ARG A 266 19.36 -23.30 -29.83
CA ARG A 266 18.63 -24.57 -29.83
C ARG A 266 17.82 -24.74 -31.11
N ILE A 267 16.96 -23.79 -31.46
CA ILE A 267 16.09 -23.87 -32.65
C ILE A 267 16.93 -23.95 -33.94
N ALA A 268 18.00 -23.16 -34.04
CA ALA A 268 18.89 -23.17 -35.20
C ALA A 268 19.55 -24.55 -35.40
N VAL A 269 20.03 -25.20 -34.34
CA VAL A 269 20.65 -26.52 -34.46
C VAL A 269 19.61 -27.62 -34.66
N ASP A 270 18.57 -27.63 -33.83
CA ASP A 270 17.61 -28.73 -33.77
C ASP A 270 16.65 -28.74 -34.99
N HIS A 271 16.20 -27.56 -35.45
CA HIS A 271 15.30 -27.43 -36.61
C HIS A 271 16.03 -27.07 -37.91
N GLY A 272 17.09 -26.26 -37.83
CA GLY A 272 17.88 -25.85 -38.99
C GLY A 272 18.93 -26.86 -39.41
N CYS A 273 19.23 -27.84 -38.55
CA CYS A 273 20.29 -28.83 -38.71
C CYS A 273 21.69 -28.19 -38.92
N PHE A 274 21.94 -27.02 -38.34
CA PHE A 274 23.27 -26.40 -38.35
C PHE A 274 24.23 -27.17 -37.44
N LYS A 275 25.52 -27.20 -37.81
CA LYS A 275 26.57 -27.86 -37.00
C LYS A 275 26.83 -27.13 -35.70
N LEU A 276 26.78 -25.80 -35.75
CA LEU A 276 26.99 -24.93 -34.61
C LEU A 276 26.22 -23.63 -34.83
N ALA A 277 25.52 -23.20 -33.80
CA ALA A 277 24.94 -21.87 -33.69
C ALA A 277 25.39 -21.25 -32.38
N TRP A 278 25.81 -19.98 -32.41
CA TRP A 278 26.20 -19.27 -31.21
C TRP A 278 25.95 -17.77 -31.32
N VAL A 279 25.80 -17.13 -30.16
CA VAL A 279 25.64 -15.69 -30.00
C VAL A 279 26.81 -15.15 -29.22
N GLY A 280 27.47 -14.13 -29.79
CA GLY A 280 28.51 -13.35 -29.14
C GLY A 280 28.04 -11.94 -28.84
N LEU A 281 28.35 -11.43 -27.64
CA LEU A 281 28.11 -10.04 -27.25
C LEU A 281 29.43 -9.29 -27.13
N LEU A 282 29.41 -8.00 -27.46
CA LEU A 282 30.55 -7.13 -27.20
C LEU A 282 30.71 -6.90 -25.69
N ASP A 283 31.96 -6.86 -25.25
CA ASP A 283 32.30 -6.41 -23.90
C ASP A 283 32.03 -4.91 -23.71
N LYS A 284 32.15 -4.41 -22.48
CA LYS A 284 31.89 -3.00 -22.16
C LYS A 284 32.82 -2.03 -22.92
N ALA A 285 34.01 -2.50 -23.33
CA ALA A 285 34.98 -1.72 -24.09
C ALA A 285 34.69 -1.73 -25.60
N GLY A 286 33.82 -2.64 -26.09
CA GLY A 286 33.50 -2.79 -27.51
C GLY A 286 34.62 -3.42 -28.34
N THR A 287 35.60 -4.05 -27.69
CA THR A 287 36.84 -4.54 -28.31
C THR A 287 36.85 -6.04 -28.52
N MET A 288 36.12 -6.80 -27.70
CA MET A 288 36.15 -8.26 -27.70
C MET A 288 34.74 -8.85 -27.69
N VAL A 289 34.54 -9.92 -28.44
CA VAL A 289 33.28 -10.68 -28.48
C VAL A 289 33.33 -11.83 -27.48
N GLN A 290 32.39 -11.85 -26.54
CA GLN A 290 32.22 -12.90 -25.53
C GLN A 290 31.03 -13.80 -25.88
N VAL A 291 31.20 -15.11 -25.76
CA VAL A 291 30.11 -16.07 -26.03
C VAL A 291 29.01 -15.92 -24.97
N ALA A 292 27.79 -15.61 -25.41
CA ALA A 292 26.61 -15.48 -24.56
C ALA A 292 25.72 -16.73 -24.57
N ALA A 293 25.65 -17.43 -25.71
CA ALA A 293 24.97 -18.71 -25.85
C ALA A 293 25.54 -19.51 -27.03
N ALA A 294 25.49 -20.83 -26.97
CA ALA A 294 25.92 -21.70 -28.06
C ALA A 294 25.23 -23.07 -28.02
N ARG A 295 25.08 -23.72 -29.17
CA ARG A 295 24.53 -25.08 -29.32
C ARG A 295 25.17 -25.80 -30.51
N GLY A 296 25.25 -27.13 -30.46
CA GLY A 296 25.87 -27.97 -31.49
C GLY A 296 27.29 -28.35 -31.12
N SER A 297 28.24 -28.20 -32.04
CA SER A 297 29.68 -28.45 -31.81
C SER A 297 30.34 -27.37 -30.95
N THR A 298 29.87 -27.16 -29.72
CA THR A 298 30.30 -26.06 -28.84
C THR A 298 31.78 -26.13 -28.45
N ALA A 299 32.39 -27.32 -28.46
CA ALA A 299 33.83 -27.50 -28.23
C ALA A 299 34.70 -26.69 -29.21
N TYR A 300 34.19 -26.40 -30.42
CA TYR A 300 34.82 -25.48 -31.37
C TYR A 300 35.14 -24.11 -30.77
N LEU A 301 34.25 -23.59 -29.90
CA LEU A 301 34.36 -22.26 -29.29
C LEU A 301 35.38 -22.19 -28.14
N ASN A 302 35.90 -23.33 -27.67
CA ASN A 302 36.84 -23.35 -26.55
C ASN A 302 38.15 -22.63 -26.93
N GLY A 303 38.51 -21.61 -26.15
CA GLY A 303 39.70 -20.79 -26.39
C GLY A 303 39.62 -19.90 -27.65
N ILE A 304 38.45 -19.73 -28.26
CA ILE A 304 38.27 -18.75 -29.34
C ILE A 304 38.24 -17.35 -28.73
N THR A 305 39.13 -16.49 -29.22
CA THR A 305 39.15 -15.06 -28.90
C THR A 305 38.91 -14.29 -30.19
N ILE A 306 37.81 -13.53 -30.25
CA ILE A 306 37.49 -12.65 -31.38
C ILE A 306 37.62 -11.21 -30.89
N THR A 307 38.70 -10.57 -31.30
CA THR A 307 39.03 -9.16 -31.08
C THR A 307 38.76 -8.38 -32.35
N LEU A 308 38.10 -7.22 -32.26
CA LEU A 308 37.72 -6.43 -33.44
C LEU A 308 38.89 -5.64 -34.04
N ASP A 309 39.98 -5.46 -33.31
CA ASP A 309 41.10 -4.57 -33.60
C ASP A 309 42.38 -5.26 -34.10
N GLN A 310 42.51 -6.59 -33.95
CA GLN A 310 43.69 -7.34 -34.35
C GLN A 310 43.44 -8.31 -35.52
N GLU A 311 44.24 -8.22 -36.57
CA GLU A 311 44.29 -9.24 -37.64
C GLU A 311 45.16 -10.42 -37.20
N PRO A 312 44.81 -11.69 -37.52
CA PRO A 312 43.78 -12.10 -38.49
C PRO A 312 42.39 -12.44 -37.90
N THR A 313 42.19 -12.33 -36.58
CA THR A 313 40.90 -12.67 -35.93
C THR A 313 39.80 -11.62 -36.15
N GLY A 314 40.19 -10.35 -36.34
CA GLY A 314 39.32 -9.21 -36.61
C GLY A 314 38.73 -9.17 -38.02
N SER A 315 39.23 -9.97 -38.95
CA SER A 315 38.63 -10.17 -40.29
C SER A 315 37.74 -11.41 -40.39
N GLY A 316 37.54 -12.14 -39.28
CA GLY A 316 36.65 -13.29 -39.25
C GLY A 316 35.19 -12.94 -39.56
N PRO A 317 34.35 -13.93 -39.95
CA PRO A 317 32.94 -13.71 -40.28
C PRO A 317 32.14 -12.96 -39.20
N THR A 318 32.32 -13.33 -37.93
CA THR A 318 31.62 -12.70 -36.78
C THR A 318 32.07 -11.25 -36.57
N ALA A 319 33.39 -10.99 -36.59
CA ALA A 319 33.93 -9.64 -36.44
C ALA A 319 33.51 -8.74 -37.62
N SER A 320 33.51 -9.27 -38.84
CA SER A 320 33.09 -8.57 -40.06
C SER A 320 31.61 -8.20 -40.02
N ALA A 321 30.74 -9.10 -39.56
CA ALA A 321 29.32 -8.79 -39.39
C ALA A 321 29.10 -7.64 -38.39
N ILE A 322 29.82 -7.65 -37.26
CA ILE A 322 29.75 -6.59 -36.24
C ILE A 322 30.23 -5.25 -36.79
N LYS A 323 31.40 -5.21 -37.45
CA LYS A 323 31.98 -4.01 -38.06
C LYS A 323 31.07 -3.41 -39.13
N ASN A 324 30.48 -4.27 -39.97
CA ASN A 324 29.58 -3.85 -41.04
C ASN A 324 28.17 -3.52 -40.52
N GLY A 325 27.87 -3.81 -39.25
CA GLY A 325 26.57 -3.64 -38.62
C GLY A 325 25.42 -4.42 -39.30
N SER A 326 25.71 -5.44 -40.11
CA SER A 326 24.69 -6.15 -40.88
C SER A 326 24.91 -7.66 -40.88
N PHE A 327 25.43 -8.25 -41.96
CA PHE A 327 25.69 -9.70 -42.00
C PHE A 327 26.94 -9.98 -42.85
N TYR A 328 27.50 -11.18 -42.67
CA TYR A 328 28.64 -11.67 -43.42
C TYR A 328 28.47 -13.16 -43.71
N ILE A 329 28.66 -13.56 -44.98
CA ILE A 329 28.51 -14.94 -45.44
C ILE A 329 29.82 -15.47 -45.97
N CYS A 330 30.23 -16.67 -45.53
CA CYS A 330 31.37 -17.40 -46.05
C CYS A 330 30.92 -18.77 -46.55
N ASN A 331 30.77 -18.94 -47.87
CA ASN A 331 30.27 -20.18 -48.47
C ASN A 331 31.36 -21.24 -48.72
N ASP A 332 32.64 -20.88 -48.57
CA ASP A 332 33.77 -21.80 -48.62
C ASP A 332 34.73 -21.55 -47.45
N PHE A 333 34.29 -21.97 -46.25
CA PHE A 333 34.96 -21.66 -44.98
C PHE A 333 36.41 -22.17 -44.90
N LEU A 334 36.73 -23.28 -45.57
CA LEU A 334 38.06 -23.90 -45.50
C LEU A 334 39.08 -23.31 -46.48
N ASN A 335 38.63 -22.45 -47.40
CA ASN A 335 39.48 -21.87 -48.45
C ASN A 335 39.51 -20.33 -48.41
N ALA A 336 38.61 -19.68 -47.65
CA ALA A 336 38.57 -18.24 -47.58
C ALA A 336 39.72 -17.69 -46.71
N ALA A 337 40.38 -16.63 -47.18
CA ALA A 337 41.53 -16.02 -46.49
C ALA A 337 41.15 -15.46 -45.11
N ASN A 338 39.94 -14.92 -44.99
CA ASN A 338 39.43 -14.30 -43.78
C ASN A 338 39.01 -15.30 -42.68
N THR A 339 38.98 -16.60 -43.00
CA THR A 339 38.73 -17.70 -42.05
C THR A 339 39.97 -18.55 -41.79
N ALA A 340 41.13 -18.17 -42.35
CA ALA A 340 42.38 -18.92 -42.24
C ALA A 340 42.77 -19.33 -40.80
N PRO A 341 42.60 -18.47 -39.76
CA PRO A 341 42.92 -18.85 -38.38
C PRO A 341 42.11 -20.03 -37.84
N TRP A 342 40.97 -20.34 -38.46
CA TRP A 342 40.05 -21.39 -38.03
C TRP A 342 39.92 -22.55 -39.03
N HIS A 343 40.72 -22.62 -40.09
CA HIS A 343 40.63 -23.70 -41.08
C HIS A 343 40.87 -25.10 -40.49
N GLU A 344 41.85 -25.22 -39.57
CA GLU A 344 42.16 -26.49 -38.90
C GLU A 344 40.98 -26.97 -38.05
N ARG A 345 40.44 -26.10 -37.18
CA ARG A 345 39.23 -26.37 -36.40
C ARG A 345 38.02 -26.61 -37.31
N GLY A 346 37.89 -25.87 -38.41
CA GLY A 346 36.82 -26.05 -39.38
C GLY A 346 36.83 -27.46 -39.99
N ARG A 347 38.02 -28.03 -40.25
CA ARG A 347 38.15 -29.43 -40.72
C ARG A 347 37.76 -30.42 -39.63
N GLU A 348 38.24 -30.22 -38.41
CA GLU A 348 37.96 -31.10 -37.26
C GLU A 348 36.45 -31.22 -36.97
N TYR A 349 35.73 -30.09 -37.00
CA TYR A 349 34.30 -30.05 -36.68
C TYR A 349 33.37 -30.10 -37.91
N GLY A 350 33.92 -30.33 -39.11
CA GLY A 350 33.15 -30.53 -40.34
C GLY A 350 32.43 -29.27 -40.85
N ILE A 351 32.98 -28.09 -40.59
CA ILE A 351 32.43 -26.80 -41.01
C ILE A 351 32.88 -26.49 -42.45
N ARG A 352 31.93 -26.18 -43.32
CA ARG A 352 32.17 -25.88 -44.75
C ARG A 352 31.66 -24.51 -45.19
N ALA A 353 30.68 -23.94 -44.46
CA ALA A 353 30.20 -22.59 -44.66
C ALA A 353 29.79 -21.94 -43.32
N SER A 354 29.81 -20.62 -43.24
CA SER A 354 29.32 -19.86 -42.10
C SER A 354 28.51 -18.62 -42.50
N ALA A 355 27.59 -18.22 -41.63
CA ALA A 355 26.80 -17.00 -41.75
C ALA A 355 26.78 -16.27 -40.41
N SER A 356 27.21 -15.01 -40.39
CA SER A 356 27.23 -14.17 -39.20
C SER A 356 26.31 -12.97 -39.39
N ILE A 357 25.53 -12.62 -38.36
CA ILE A 357 24.49 -11.59 -38.40
C ILE A 357 24.68 -10.69 -37.17
N ALA A 358 24.82 -9.39 -37.38
CA ALA A 358 24.92 -8.40 -36.33
C ALA A 358 23.60 -8.30 -35.56
N LEU A 359 23.70 -8.31 -34.24
CA LEU A 359 22.57 -8.02 -33.35
C LEU A 359 22.63 -6.54 -32.99
N GLN A 360 21.50 -5.85 -33.17
CA GLN A 360 21.39 -4.44 -32.89
C GLN A 360 20.39 -4.17 -31.77
N GLN A 361 20.64 -3.12 -31.01
CA GLN A 361 19.76 -2.60 -29.96
C GLN A 361 19.75 -1.07 -30.06
N GLU A 362 18.58 -0.47 -30.28
CA GLU A 362 18.41 0.98 -30.51
C GLU A 362 19.40 1.56 -31.57
N GLY A 363 19.68 0.79 -32.63
CA GLY A 363 20.61 1.20 -33.71
C GLY A 363 22.10 1.02 -33.39
N ARG A 364 22.45 0.49 -32.21
CA ARG A 364 23.83 0.15 -31.84
C ARG A 364 24.07 -1.35 -31.98
N VAL A 365 25.19 -1.74 -32.58
CA VAL A 365 25.58 -3.15 -32.65
C VAL A 365 26.06 -3.61 -31.28
N ILE A 366 25.40 -4.61 -30.72
CA ILE A 366 25.68 -5.16 -29.39
C ILE A 366 26.40 -6.52 -29.44
N GLY A 367 26.50 -7.11 -30.63
CA GLY A 367 27.07 -8.44 -30.81
C GLY A 367 26.76 -9.02 -32.18
N ALA A 368 26.99 -10.32 -32.34
CA ALA A 368 26.60 -11.05 -33.53
C ALA A 368 26.20 -12.49 -33.23
N LEU A 369 25.27 -12.97 -34.02
CA LEU A 369 24.86 -14.35 -34.15
C LEU A 369 25.68 -15.03 -35.25
N THR A 370 26.13 -16.26 -35.07
CA THR A 370 26.86 -16.99 -36.11
C THR A 370 26.39 -18.44 -36.23
N LEU A 371 26.15 -18.86 -37.47
CA LEU A 371 25.67 -20.19 -37.87
C LEU A 371 26.71 -20.87 -38.75
N TYR A 372 26.86 -22.19 -38.60
CA TYR A 372 27.81 -23.01 -39.36
C TYR A 372 27.12 -24.21 -40.02
N ALA A 373 27.42 -24.43 -41.30
CA ALA A 373 26.88 -25.52 -42.12
C ALA A 373 27.99 -26.46 -42.63
N ASP A 374 27.61 -27.68 -42.97
CA ASP A 374 28.51 -28.78 -43.36
C ASP A 374 28.66 -28.99 -44.87
N LYS A 375 27.98 -28.18 -45.69
CA LYS A 375 28.14 -28.14 -47.15
C LYS A 375 28.71 -26.79 -47.59
N LYS A 376 29.50 -26.80 -48.68
CA LYS A 376 29.90 -25.57 -49.38
C LYS A 376 28.67 -24.96 -50.07
N ASN A 377 28.67 -23.64 -50.29
CA ASN A 377 27.56 -22.93 -50.96
C ASN A 377 26.20 -23.19 -50.30
N TYR A 378 26.17 -23.32 -48.98
CA TYR A 378 24.94 -23.59 -48.24
C TYR A 378 24.01 -22.37 -48.22
N PHE A 379 24.58 -21.16 -48.14
CA PHE A 379 23.84 -19.91 -48.03
C PHE A 379 23.75 -19.21 -49.40
N ASP A 380 22.66 -19.43 -50.13
CA ASP A 380 22.33 -18.70 -51.36
C ASP A 380 21.46 -17.45 -51.04
N ARG A 381 20.98 -16.73 -52.07
CA ARG A 381 20.24 -15.48 -51.89
C ARG A 381 18.96 -15.61 -51.02
N PRO A 382 18.02 -16.54 -51.28
CA PRO A 382 16.85 -16.75 -50.42
C PRO A 382 17.22 -17.04 -48.95
N GLN A 383 18.24 -17.86 -48.72
CA GLN A 383 18.72 -18.17 -47.38
C GLN A 383 19.23 -16.93 -46.64
N VAL A 384 20.00 -16.08 -47.31
CA VAL A 384 20.54 -14.85 -46.72
C VAL A 384 19.44 -13.88 -46.31
N GLU A 385 18.40 -13.72 -47.13
CA GLU A 385 17.31 -12.79 -46.82
C GLU A 385 16.50 -13.24 -45.60
N LEU A 386 16.28 -14.55 -45.46
CA LEU A 386 15.62 -15.10 -44.28
C LEU A 386 16.45 -14.89 -43.00
N LEU A 387 17.77 -15.09 -43.09
CA LEU A 387 18.68 -14.83 -41.99
C LEU A 387 18.69 -13.35 -41.59
N ARG A 388 18.62 -12.43 -42.56
CA ARG A 388 18.47 -10.99 -42.30
C ARG A 388 17.19 -10.71 -41.50
N GLN A 389 16.06 -11.31 -41.90
CA GLN A 389 14.80 -11.17 -41.17
C GLN A 389 14.92 -11.69 -39.73
N MET A 390 15.55 -12.86 -39.53
CA MET A 390 15.79 -13.41 -38.18
C MET A 390 16.60 -12.46 -37.30
N GLY A 391 17.66 -11.85 -37.85
CA GLY A 391 18.46 -10.84 -37.14
C GLY A 391 17.64 -9.61 -36.74
N ALA A 392 16.71 -9.17 -37.60
CA ALA A 392 15.82 -8.06 -37.32
C ALA A 392 14.79 -8.40 -36.23
N ASP A 393 14.17 -9.58 -36.27
CA ASP A 393 13.20 -10.05 -35.25
C ASP A 393 13.84 -10.12 -33.86
N ILE A 394 15.07 -10.66 -33.77
CA ILE A 394 15.82 -10.73 -32.51
C ILE A 394 16.20 -9.33 -32.02
N SER A 395 16.69 -8.47 -32.91
CA SER A 395 17.04 -7.08 -32.58
C SER A 395 15.81 -6.29 -32.08
N PHE A 396 14.64 -6.50 -32.69
CA PHE A 396 13.37 -5.92 -32.25
C PHE A 396 12.94 -6.43 -30.87
N ALA A 397 13.04 -7.74 -30.62
CA ALA A 397 12.75 -8.35 -29.34
C ALA A 397 13.59 -7.74 -28.21
N LEU A 398 14.89 -7.58 -28.44
CA LEU A 398 15.83 -6.98 -27.48
C LEU A 398 15.48 -5.52 -27.19
N GLY A 399 15.06 -4.75 -28.19
CA GLY A 399 14.61 -3.37 -28.02
C GLY A 399 13.32 -3.24 -27.20
N ASN A 400 12.37 -4.17 -27.34
CA ASN A 400 11.14 -4.15 -26.55
C ASN A 400 11.39 -4.53 -25.08
N MET A 401 12.24 -5.53 -24.82
CA MET A 401 12.59 -5.93 -23.45
C MET A 401 13.18 -4.77 -22.63
N GLU A 402 14.06 -3.96 -23.23
CA GLU A 402 14.63 -2.79 -22.54
C GLU A 402 13.59 -1.70 -22.27
N ARG A 403 12.65 -1.49 -23.19
CA ARG A 403 11.54 -0.54 -22.97
C ARG A 403 10.63 -0.98 -21.83
N ASP A 404 10.34 -2.27 -21.74
CA ASP A 404 9.54 -2.84 -20.66
C ASP A 404 10.27 -2.74 -19.31
N ASP A 405 11.58 -3.03 -19.27
CA ASP A 405 12.41 -2.85 -18.07
C ASP A 405 12.44 -1.38 -17.62
N ARG A 406 12.62 -0.44 -18.54
CA ARG A 406 12.57 1.00 -18.25
C ARG A 406 11.18 1.41 -17.74
N ARG A 407 10.10 0.91 -18.34
CA ARG A 407 8.72 1.19 -17.92
C ARG A 407 8.44 0.69 -16.50
N LEU A 408 8.82 -0.56 -16.20
CA LEU A 408 8.66 -1.15 -14.87
C LEU A 408 9.50 -0.43 -13.81
N ALA A 409 10.70 0.05 -14.16
CA ALA A 409 11.53 0.84 -13.26
C ALA A 409 10.86 2.18 -12.91
N VAL A 410 10.30 2.89 -13.90
CA VAL A 410 9.57 4.14 -13.70
C VAL A 410 8.32 3.93 -12.84
N GLU A 411 7.53 2.88 -13.13
CA GLU A 411 6.32 2.55 -12.37
C GLU A 411 6.65 2.22 -10.90
N ARG A 412 7.71 1.43 -10.65
CA ARG A 412 8.16 1.15 -9.28
C ARG A 412 8.64 2.40 -8.55
N ALA A 413 9.38 3.28 -9.21
CA ALA A 413 9.83 4.54 -8.61
C ALA A 413 8.65 5.46 -8.27
N LEU A 414 7.65 5.55 -9.16
CA LEU A 414 6.43 6.32 -8.90
C LEU A 414 5.65 5.74 -7.72
N LEU A 415 5.45 4.42 -7.68
CA LEU A 415 4.75 3.75 -6.58
C LEU A 415 5.47 3.99 -5.24
N GLN A 416 6.79 3.84 -5.19
CA GLN A 416 7.58 4.13 -3.98
C GLN A 416 7.42 5.59 -3.52
N GLU A 417 7.50 6.55 -4.44
CA GLU A 417 7.33 7.97 -4.12
C GLU A 417 5.89 8.28 -3.66
N THR A 418 4.87 7.69 -4.30
CA THR A 418 3.48 7.86 -3.86
C THR A 418 3.20 7.26 -2.49
N SER A 419 3.72 6.06 -2.21
CA SER A 419 3.60 5.41 -0.90
C SER A 419 4.30 6.23 0.18
N ARG A 420 5.50 6.76 -0.10
CA ARG A 420 6.22 7.67 0.81
C ARG A 420 5.39 8.91 1.12
N ARG A 421 4.83 9.57 0.11
CA ARG A 421 3.97 10.76 0.29
C ARG A 421 2.69 10.47 1.06
N LEU A 422 2.05 9.32 0.83
CA LEU A 422 0.86 8.91 1.58
C LEU A 422 1.20 8.68 3.05
N GLN A 423 2.28 7.97 3.34
CA GLN A 423 2.73 7.71 4.70
C GLN A 423 3.08 9.02 5.44
N GLU A 424 3.78 9.96 4.79
CA GLU A 424 4.05 11.29 5.35
C GLU A 424 2.76 12.06 5.66
N ARG A 425 1.77 12.03 4.76
CA ARG A 425 0.47 12.69 4.99
C ARG A 425 -0.31 12.05 6.12
N GLU A 426 -0.32 10.73 6.24
CA GLU A 426 -0.98 10.03 7.35
C GLU A 426 -0.34 10.36 8.69
N GLN A 427 1.00 10.33 8.78
CA GLN A 427 1.73 10.72 9.98
C GLN A 427 1.44 12.17 10.37
N HIS A 428 1.41 13.09 9.38
CA HIS A 428 1.06 14.48 9.63
C HIS A 428 -0.39 14.63 10.08
N ALA A 429 -1.34 13.92 9.47
CA ALA A 429 -2.75 13.96 9.87
C ALA A 429 -2.96 13.45 11.30
N GLN A 430 -2.36 12.32 11.66
CA GLN A 430 -2.41 11.77 13.03
C GLN A 430 -1.78 12.74 14.04
N LYS A 431 -0.67 13.39 13.67
CA LYS A 431 -0.02 14.38 14.53
C LYS A 431 -0.87 15.64 14.70
N ILE A 432 -1.53 16.10 13.65
CA ILE A 432 -2.47 17.24 13.70
C ILE A 432 -3.66 16.89 14.60
N GLU A 433 -4.27 15.71 14.42
CA GLU A 433 -5.39 15.25 15.24
C GLU A 433 -4.99 15.12 16.71
N TYR A 434 -3.80 14.57 16.98
CA TYR A 434 -3.27 14.49 18.34
C TYR A 434 -3.08 15.88 18.97
N LEU A 435 -2.45 16.83 18.27
CA LEU A 435 -2.20 18.19 18.76
C LEU A 435 -3.49 19.01 18.91
N ALA A 436 -4.54 18.68 18.14
CA ALA A 436 -5.85 19.30 18.29
C ALA A 436 -6.51 18.96 19.63
N HIS A 437 -6.15 17.83 20.25
CA HIS A 437 -6.80 17.33 21.45
C HIS A 437 -5.91 17.24 22.70
N TYR A 438 -4.58 17.17 22.55
CA TYR A 438 -3.64 16.90 23.64
C TYR A 438 -2.45 17.86 23.66
N ASP A 439 -1.93 18.11 24.86
CA ASP A 439 -0.69 18.85 25.08
C ASP A 439 0.53 17.98 24.69
N PRO A 440 1.46 18.50 23.86
CA PRO A 440 2.56 17.70 23.34
C PRO A 440 3.56 17.24 24.41
N VAL A 441 3.71 17.99 25.51
CA VAL A 441 4.67 17.70 26.57
C VAL A 441 4.08 16.71 27.57
N THR A 442 2.95 17.05 28.18
CA THR A 442 2.35 16.29 29.30
C THR A 442 1.42 15.18 28.85
N LYS A 443 1.02 15.14 27.56
CA LYS A 443 0.04 14.19 27.01
C LYS A 443 -1.36 14.30 27.61
N LEU A 444 -1.60 15.31 28.47
CA LEU A 444 -2.91 15.62 28.99
C LEU A 444 -3.80 16.26 27.93
N PRO A 445 -5.13 16.20 28.07
CA PRO A 445 -6.05 17.03 27.29
C PRO A 445 -5.60 18.49 27.25
N ASN A 446 -5.66 19.10 26.07
CA ASN A 446 -5.42 20.53 25.91
C ASN A 446 -6.67 21.35 26.27
N ARG A 447 -6.57 22.68 26.18
CA ARG A 447 -7.70 23.60 26.42
C ARG A 447 -8.96 23.25 25.62
N PHE A 448 -8.84 22.87 24.35
CA PHE A 448 -9.99 22.53 23.52
C PHE A 448 -10.73 21.30 24.06
N SER A 449 -9.99 20.21 24.33
CA SER A 449 -10.56 18.99 24.91
C SER A 449 -11.11 19.20 26.32
N LEU A 450 -10.47 20.03 27.14
CA LEU A 450 -10.96 20.41 28.46
C LEU A 450 -12.33 21.07 28.38
N MET A 451 -12.48 22.10 27.53
CA MET A 451 -13.74 22.83 27.38
C MET A 451 -14.88 21.91 26.97
N ALA A 452 -14.64 21.00 26.02
CA ALA A 452 -15.65 20.03 25.57
C ALA A 452 -16.07 19.07 26.71
N ARG A 453 -15.10 18.56 27.48
CA ARG A 453 -15.37 17.64 28.60
C ARG A 453 -16.09 18.34 29.75
N LEU A 454 -15.67 19.54 30.12
CA LEU A 454 -16.33 20.33 31.16
C LEU A 454 -17.75 20.73 30.76
N ALA A 455 -17.97 21.15 29.51
CA ALA A 455 -19.31 21.50 29.03
C ALA A 455 -20.27 20.30 29.14
N HIS A 456 -19.79 19.10 28.78
CA HIS A 456 -20.56 17.88 28.93
C HIS A 456 -20.85 17.54 30.40
N SER A 457 -19.83 17.58 31.27
CA SER A 457 -20.00 17.31 32.71
C SER A 457 -20.91 18.33 33.41
N LEU A 458 -20.87 19.59 33.01
CA LEU A 458 -21.70 20.66 33.56
C LEU A 458 -23.17 20.52 33.15
N GLU A 459 -23.46 20.10 31.91
CA GLU A 459 -24.81 19.77 31.46
C GLU A 459 -25.40 18.58 32.24
N LEU A 460 -24.58 17.55 32.50
CA LEU A 460 -24.98 16.42 33.36
C LEU A 460 -25.22 16.87 34.81
N ALA A 461 -24.36 17.73 35.35
CA ALA A 461 -24.50 18.28 36.70
C ALA A 461 -25.81 19.08 36.84
N LYS A 462 -26.15 19.93 35.85
CA LYS A 462 -27.42 20.65 35.76
C LYS A 462 -28.63 19.72 35.83
N ARG A 463 -28.64 18.66 35.01
CA ARG A 463 -29.78 17.71 34.93
C ARG A 463 -29.96 16.89 36.19
N CYS A 464 -28.86 16.48 36.82
CA CYS A 464 -28.90 15.61 37.99
C CYS A 464 -28.84 16.37 39.33
N SER A 465 -28.86 17.71 39.32
CA SER A 465 -28.69 18.56 40.50
C SER A 465 -27.42 18.22 41.31
N ASN A 466 -26.35 17.86 40.60
CA ASN A 466 -25.05 17.57 41.19
C ASN A 466 -24.16 18.81 41.14
N ARG A 467 -23.19 18.87 42.06
CA ARG A 467 -22.16 19.90 42.08
C ARG A 467 -20.92 19.45 41.33
N LEU A 468 -20.18 20.41 40.77
CA LEU A 468 -18.91 20.20 40.09
C LEU A 468 -17.90 21.22 40.63
N ALA A 469 -16.72 20.77 41.07
CA ALA A 469 -15.62 21.68 41.38
C ALA A 469 -14.67 21.78 40.18
N LEU A 470 -14.28 23.00 39.86
CA LEU A 470 -13.24 23.32 38.90
C LEU A 470 -12.07 23.91 39.68
N ILE A 471 -10.90 23.31 39.50
CA ILE A 471 -9.68 23.63 40.22
C ILE A 471 -8.66 24.11 39.19
N PHE A 472 -8.18 25.33 39.37
CA PHE A 472 -7.12 25.92 38.58
C PHE A 472 -5.82 25.86 39.38
N ILE A 473 -4.74 25.38 38.77
CA ILE A 473 -3.46 25.12 39.43
C ILE A 473 -2.36 25.79 38.62
N ASP A 474 -1.50 26.54 39.28
CA ASP A 474 -0.30 27.13 38.70
C ASP A 474 0.92 26.76 39.54
N LEU A 475 2.05 26.46 38.89
CA LEU A 475 3.28 26.08 39.57
C LEU A 475 4.12 27.30 39.93
N ASP A 476 4.30 27.53 41.23
CA ASP A 476 5.04 28.67 41.74
C ASP A 476 6.50 28.66 41.27
N ARG A 477 6.96 29.82 40.78
CA ARG A 477 8.36 30.05 40.35
C ARG A 477 8.86 29.07 39.28
N PHE A 478 7.98 28.42 38.51
CA PHE A 478 8.38 27.52 37.43
C PHE A 478 9.26 28.21 36.38
N LYS A 479 9.00 29.50 36.11
CA LYS A 479 9.84 30.31 35.21
C LYS A 479 11.32 30.33 35.65
N ASN A 480 11.61 30.43 36.95
CA ASN A 480 12.98 30.44 37.46
C ASN A 480 13.70 29.12 37.16
N ILE A 481 12.98 28.00 37.17
CA ILE A 481 13.53 26.69 36.81
C ILE A 481 13.89 26.65 35.33
N ASN A 482 13.01 27.14 34.45
CA ASN A 482 13.30 27.23 33.02
C ASN A 482 14.49 28.17 32.73
N ASP A 483 14.54 29.32 33.40
CA ASP A 483 15.59 30.32 33.20
C ASP A 483 16.96 29.82 33.73
N SER A 484 16.96 29.00 34.79
CA SER A 484 18.20 28.50 35.43
C SER A 484 18.71 27.17 34.88
N LEU A 485 17.82 26.23 34.56
CA LEU A 485 18.15 24.85 34.19
C LEU A 485 17.77 24.48 32.74
N GLY A 486 17.09 25.38 32.03
CA GLY A 486 16.66 25.20 30.65
C GLY A 486 15.28 24.58 30.52
N HIS A 487 14.67 24.79 29.34
CA HIS A 487 13.30 24.35 29.05
C HIS A 487 13.11 22.83 29.08
N HIS A 488 14.14 22.01 28.84
CA HIS A 488 13.98 20.54 28.83
C HIS A 488 13.76 19.97 30.24
N VAL A 489 14.43 20.52 31.26
CA VAL A 489 14.18 20.19 32.68
C VAL A 489 12.78 20.60 33.06
N GLY A 490 12.34 21.79 32.64
CA GLY A 490 10.98 22.26 32.84
C GLY A 490 9.93 21.33 32.22
N ASP A 491 10.14 20.88 30.98
CA ASP A 491 9.23 19.96 30.30
C ASP A 491 9.15 18.59 31.02
N GLN A 492 10.27 18.06 31.51
CA GLN A 492 10.27 16.82 32.31
C GLN A 492 9.58 17.00 33.67
N LEU A 493 9.77 18.15 34.31
CA LEU A 493 9.07 18.50 35.55
C LEU A 493 7.56 18.54 35.31
N LEU A 494 7.10 19.22 34.26
CA LEU A 494 5.69 19.27 33.88
C LEU A 494 5.12 17.89 33.57
N PHE A 495 5.90 17.02 32.93
CA PHE A 495 5.50 15.63 32.69
C PHE A 495 5.29 14.85 33.99
N GLN A 496 6.19 15.00 34.97
CA GLN A 496 6.02 14.37 36.29
C GLN A 496 4.85 14.97 37.08
N VAL A 497 4.65 16.30 37.01
CA VAL A 497 3.49 16.99 37.60
C VAL A 497 2.18 16.44 37.05
N ALA A 498 2.07 16.28 35.73
CA ALA A 498 0.92 15.67 35.09
C ALA A 498 0.64 14.25 35.58
N GLY A 499 1.69 13.43 35.73
CA GLY A 499 1.60 12.09 36.30
C GLY A 499 1.03 12.10 37.73
N ARG A 500 1.59 12.94 38.61
CA ARG A 500 1.12 13.07 40.00
C ARG A 500 -0.32 13.56 40.11
N LEU A 501 -0.73 14.46 39.23
CA LEU A 501 -2.12 14.92 39.15
C LEU A 501 -3.07 13.76 38.82
N LEU A 502 -2.73 12.95 37.80
CA LEU A 502 -3.53 11.80 37.40
C LEU A 502 -3.62 10.72 38.51
N GLU A 503 -2.54 10.49 39.27
CA GLU A 503 -2.52 9.56 40.41
C GLU A 503 -3.30 10.09 41.63
N SER A 504 -3.44 11.41 41.73
CA SER A 504 -4.11 12.05 42.86
C SER A 504 -5.64 11.99 42.76
N ILE A 505 -6.18 11.80 41.57
CA ILE A 505 -7.62 11.88 41.28
C ILE A 505 -8.20 10.55 40.76
N ARG A 506 -9.50 10.51 40.48
CA ARG A 506 -10.20 9.34 39.93
C ARG A 506 -10.20 9.37 38.40
N SER A 507 -10.41 8.20 37.78
CA SER A 507 -10.53 8.08 36.33
C SER A 507 -11.73 8.85 35.72
N ALA A 508 -12.74 9.16 36.53
CA ALA A 508 -13.90 9.96 36.12
C ALA A 508 -13.64 11.48 36.19
N ASP A 509 -12.55 11.90 36.84
CA ASP A 509 -12.17 13.30 36.97
C ASP A 509 -11.43 13.75 35.70
N ILE A 510 -11.42 15.05 35.44
CA ILE A 510 -10.82 15.65 34.24
C ILE A 510 -9.52 16.34 34.66
N VAL A 511 -8.42 16.07 33.96
CA VAL A 511 -7.18 16.88 34.06
C VAL A 511 -6.85 17.39 32.68
N ALA A 512 -6.40 18.63 32.60
CA ALA A 512 -5.89 19.23 31.39
C ALA A 512 -4.75 20.19 31.72
N ARG A 513 -3.91 20.46 30.70
CA ARG A 513 -2.94 21.55 30.74
C ARG A 513 -3.37 22.62 29.75
N LEU A 514 -3.41 23.88 30.19
CA LEU A 514 -3.82 25.00 29.34
C LEU A 514 -2.64 25.56 28.54
N GLY A 515 -1.45 25.51 29.11
CA GLY A 515 -0.20 26.02 28.56
C GLY A 515 0.72 26.44 29.70
N GLY A 516 2.02 26.60 29.44
CA GLY A 516 2.97 27.00 30.48
C GLY A 516 2.95 26.08 31.70
N ASP A 517 2.81 26.64 32.87
CA ASP A 517 2.73 26.02 34.20
C ASP A 517 1.28 25.80 34.69
N GLU A 518 0.27 26.03 33.84
CA GLU A 518 -1.14 26.02 34.24
C GLU A 518 -1.84 24.68 33.96
N PHE A 519 -2.44 24.12 35.00
CA PHE A 519 -3.24 22.89 34.96
C PHE A 519 -4.66 23.16 35.46
N VAL A 520 -5.63 22.43 34.90
CA VAL A 520 -7.02 22.47 35.35
C VAL A 520 -7.49 21.08 35.69
N VAL A 521 -8.13 20.94 36.85
CA VAL A 521 -8.77 19.72 37.31
C VAL A 521 -10.28 19.95 37.48
N GLY A 522 -11.09 19.13 36.82
CA GLY A 522 -12.54 19.12 36.97
C GLY A 522 -12.97 17.89 37.78
N LEU A 523 -13.62 18.12 38.93
CA LEU A 523 -14.16 17.08 39.80
C LEU A 523 -15.69 17.05 39.67
N PRO A 524 -16.25 16.20 38.77
CA PRO A 524 -17.70 16.03 38.68
C PRO A 524 -18.23 15.27 39.91
N LEU A 525 -19.50 15.52 40.27
CA LEU A 525 -20.23 14.77 41.30
C LEU A 525 -19.69 14.94 42.73
N ILE A 526 -19.29 16.16 43.11
CA ILE A 526 -18.90 16.43 44.50
C ILE A 526 -20.14 16.53 45.41
N ARG A 527 -20.07 15.95 46.61
CA ARG A 527 -21.19 15.94 47.58
C ARG A 527 -21.25 17.18 48.46
N SER A 528 -20.11 17.80 48.73
CA SER A 528 -19.97 18.98 49.58
C SER A 528 -18.64 19.69 49.32
N ASN A 529 -18.54 20.97 49.73
CA ASN A 529 -17.31 21.75 49.61
C ASN A 529 -16.16 21.10 50.42
N VAL A 530 -16.48 20.43 51.53
CA VAL A 530 -15.52 19.66 52.35
C VAL A 530 -14.93 18.47 51.57
N SER A 531 -15.74 17.80 50.73
CA SER A 531 -15.25 16.72 49.87
C SER A 531 -14.31 17.24 48.79
N ALA A 532 -14.56 18.45 48.26
CA ALA A 532 -13.65 19.09 47.32
C ALA A 532 -12.34 19.46 48.01
N ALA A 533 -12.40 20.10 49.20
CA ALA A 533 -11.22 20.49 49.97
C ALA A 533 -10.29 19.31 50.28
N HIS A 534 -10.83 18.12 50.61
CA HIS A 534 -10.01 16.92 50.80
C HIS A 534 -9.28 16.47 49.52
N ALA A 535 -9.94 16.49 48.37
CA ALA A 535 -9.31 16.13 47.09
C ALA A 535 -8.21 17.15 46.73
N ILE A 536 -8.46 18.43 46.99
CA ILE A 536 -7.51 19.51 46.75
C ILE A 536 -6.29 19.41 47.67
N GLY A 537 -6.49 19.15 48.96
CA GLY A 537 -5.39 18.94 49.91
C GLY A 537 -4.51 17.75 49.52
N LYS A 538 -5.11 16.68 48.97
CA LYS A 538 -4.36 15.55 48.41
C LYS A 538 -3.52 15.97 47.19
N ILE A 539 -4.10 16.74 46.27
CA ILE A 539 -3.40 17.27 45.09
C ILE A 539 -2.23 18.17 45.53
N GLN A 540 -2.48 19.13 46.42
CA GLN A 540 -1.46 20.04 46.94
C GLN A 540 -0.31 19.25 47.56
N HIS A 541 -0.61 18.32 48.46
CA HIS A 541 0.42 17.51 49.13
C HIS A 541 1.25 16.65 48.15
N ALA A 542 0.62 16.10 47.11
CA ALA A 542 1.31 15.34 46.08
C ALA A 542 2.24 16.20 45.22
N LEU A 543 1.82 17.42 44.91
CA LEU A 543 2.61 18.37 44.12
C LEU A 543 3.80 18.94 44.92
N CYS A 544 3.68 19.10 46.24
CA CYS A 544 4.78 19.61 47.07
C CYS A 544 5.92 18.60 47.32
N GLN A 545 5.82 17.35 46.85
CA GLN A 545 6.92 16.38 47.01
C GLN A 545 8.11 16.74 46.10
N SER A 546 9.35 16.46 46.53
CA SER A 546 10.55 16.67 45.69
C SER A 546 10.44 15.94 44.35
N TYR A 547 10.89 16.59 43.28
CA TYR A 547 10.99 16.03 41.93
C TYR A 547 12.44 15.74 41.60
N TYR A 548 12.73 14.55 41.07
CA TYR A 548 14.07 14.18 40.60
C TYR A 548 14.08 14.22 39.07
N VAL A 549 14.77 15.22 38.51
CA VAL A 549 14.84 15.46 37.06
C VAL A 549 16.30 15.62 36.67
N GLU A 550 16.80 14.70 35.83
CA GLU A 550 18.20 14.69 35.35
C GLU A 550 19.28 14.85 36.44
N GLY A 551 19.05 14.31 37.63
CA GLY A 551 20.00 14.38 38.75
C GLY A 551 19.87 15.62 39.64
N HIS A 552 18.94 16.53 39.33
CA HIS A 552 18.57 17.64 40.20
C HIS A 552 17.36 17.27 41.08
N GLU A 553 17.42 17.64 42.36
CA GLU A 553 16.27 17.62 43.26
C GLU A 553 15.59 19.00 43.21
N LEU A 554 14.37 19.04 42.67
CA LEU A 554 13.59 20.26 42.50
C LEU A 554 12.40 20.25 43.45
N SER A 555 12.13 21.40 44.07
CA SER A 555 10.92 21.61 44.86
C SER A 555 10.08 22.70 44.20
N VAL A 556 8.84 22.36 43.84
CA VAL A 556 7.85 23.31 43.34
C VAL A 556 6.60 23.22 44.18
N THR A 557 5.95 24.36 44.39
CA THR A 557 4.69 24.45 45.12
C THR A 557 3.57 24.88 44.17
N PRO A 558 2.32 24.44 44.40
CA PRO A 558 1.19 24.89 43.61
C PRO A 558 0.46 26.05 44.30
N SER A 559 0.03 27.03 43.50
CA SER A 559 -1.04 27.96 43.88
C SER A 559 -2.34 27.51 43.24
N ILE A 560 -3.38 27.31 44.06
CA ILE A 560 -4.62 26.63 43.64
C ILE A 560 -5.84 27.53 43.85
N GLY A 561 -6.67 27.65 42.83
CA GLY A 561 -7.95 28.36 42.87
C GLY A 561 -9.12 27.44 42.56
N ILE A 562 -10.24 27.62 43.24
CA ILE A 562 -11.36 26.68 43.19
C ILE A 562 -12.66 27.44 42.94
N SER A 563 -13.44 26.97 41.96
CA SER A 563 -14.83 27.40 41.77
C SER A 563 -15.77 26.19 41.76
N ILE A 564 -16.99 26.38 42.26
CA ILE A 564 -17.99 25.34 42.46
C ILE A 564 -19.25 25.69 41.67
N PHE A 565 -19.66 24.81 40.77
CA PHE A 565 -20.98 24.85 40.17
C PHE A 565 -22.04 24.32 41.17
N PRO A 566 -23.20 24.99 41.32
CA PRO A 566 -23.63 26.22 40.62
C PRO A 566 -23.28 27.54 41.34
N ASP A 567 -22.73 27.49 42.54
CA ASP A 567 -22.58 28.65 43.44
C ASP A 567 -21.70 29.76 42.84
N ASP A 568 -20.63 29.39 42.14
CA ASP A 568 -19.60 30.29 41.61
C ASP A 568 -19.71 30.51 40.09
N GLY A 569 -20.81 30.08 39.45
CA GLY A 569 -21.05 30.28 38.03
C GLY A 569 -21.87 29.17 37.37
N GLU A 570 -22.60 29.50 36.31
CA GLU A 570 -23.47 28.57 35.59
C GLU A 570 -22.90 28.09 34.25
N THR A 571 -21.79 28.68 33.80
CA THR A 571 -21.11 28.33 32.55
C THR A 571 -19.67 27.89 32.81
N VAL A 572 -19.10 27.10 31.89
CA VAL A 572 -17.69 26.67 32.00
C VAL A 572 -16.76 27.89 32.02
N GLN A 573 -17.05 28.91 31.21
CA GLN A 573 -16.26 30.14 31.14
C GLN A 573 -16.27 30.92 32.44
N GLU A 574 -17.43 31.06 33.11
CA GLU A 574 -17.52 31.72 34.42
C GLU A 574 -16.74 30.96 35.48
N LEU A 575 -16.91 29.63 35.57
CA LEU A 575 -16.20 28.79 36.54
C LEU A 575 -14.69 28.84 36.33
N MET A 576 -14.22 28.77 35.08
CA MET A 576 -12.80 28.92 34.74
C MET A 576 -12.27 30.27 35.18
N LYS A 577 -12.97 31.37 34.84
CA LYS A 577 -12.57 32.72 35.24
C LYS A 577 -12.50 32.88 36.75
N ASN A 578 -13.50 32.36 37.47
CA ASN A 578 -13.59 32.51 38.92
C ASN A 578 -12.55 31.64 39.66
N ALA A 579 -12.24 30.45 39.14
CA ALA A 579 -11.15 29.63 39.66
C ALA A 579 -9.77 30.24 39.40
N ASP A 580 -9.56 30.84 38.22
CA ASP A 580 -8.32 31.58 37.89
C ASP A 580 -8.12 32.78 38.84
N LEU A 581 -9.19 33.56 39.09
CA LEU A 581 -9.17 34.65 40.08
C LEU A 581 -8.79 34.15 41.49
N ALA A 582 -9.39 33.05 41.94
CA ALA A 582 -9.05 32.47 43.24
C ALA A 582 -7.60 31.98 43.30
N MET A 583 -7.06 31.43 42.21
CA MET A 583 -5.66 30.98 42.12
C MET A 583 -4.70 32.17 42.20
N TYR A 584 -5.05 33.28 41.56
CA TYR A 584 -4.26 34.51 41.66
C TYR A 584 -4.22 35.04 43.11
N HIS A 585 -5.35 34.97 43.84
CA HIS A 585 -5.37 35.30 45.27
C HIS A 585 -4.55 34.34 46.11
N ALA A 586 -4.53 33.05 45.78
CA ALA A 586 -3.64 32.08 46.42
C ALA A 586 -2.15 32.47 46.25
N LYS A 587 -1.77 32.95 45.05
CA LYS A 587 -0.41 33.48 44.80
C LYS A 587 -0.09 34.71 45.64
N ALA A 588 -1.04 35.65 45.75
CA ALA A 588 -0.85 36.87 46.54
C ALA A 588 -0.79 36.59 48.05
N GLY A 589 -1.57 35.61 48.54
CA GLY A 589 -1.63 35.19 49.94
C GLY A 589 -0.47 34.33 50.43
N GLY A 590 0.70 34.38 49.78
CA GLY A 590 1.90 33.66 50.21
C GLY A 590 2.28 32.42 49.42
N ARG A 591 1.55 32.10 48.32
CA ARG A 591 1.77 30.90 47.47
C ARG A 591 1.61 29.59 48.25
N ASN A 592 1.81 28.44 47.60
CA ASN A 592 1.65 27.11 48.22
C ASN A 592 0.37 26.95 49.07
N ASN A 593 -0.77 27.41 48.55
CA ASN A 593 -2.05 27.32 49.22
C ASN A 593 -3.18 27.16 48.21
N PHE A 594 -4.39 26.94 48.72
CA PHE A 594 -5.59 26.93 47.90
C PHE A 594 -6.62 27.94 48.40
N GLN A 595 -7.39 28.52 47.48
CA GLN A 595 -8.45 29.48 47.77
C GLN A 595 -9.74 29.10 47.04
N PHE A 596 -10.86 29.13 47.76
CA PHE A 596 -12.18 29.05 47.16
C PHE A 596 -12.57 30.44 46.65
N PHE A 597 -13.18 30.49 45.48
CA PHE A 597 -13.72 31.73 44.96
C PHE A 597 -14.76 32.30 45.93
N THR A 598 -14.64 33.59 46.21
CA THR A 598 -15.67 34.40 46.88
C THR A 598 -15.98 35.61 46.02
N GLN A 599 -17.21 36.15 46.10
CA GLN A 599 -17.56 37.35 45.32
C GLN A 599 -16.71 38.58 45.67
N GLU A 600 -16.18 38.64 46.89
CA GLU A 600 -15.26 39.69 47.38
C GLU A 600 -13.93 39.70 46.58
N MET A 601 -13.43 38.52 46.17
CA MET A 601 -12.17 38.41 45.39
C MET A 601 -12.23 39.14 44.05
N ASN A 602 -13.42 39.25 43.45
CA ASN A 602 -13.64 39.93 42.18
C ASN A 602 -13.53 41.46 42.36
N GLN A 603 -13.91 41.99 43.53
CA GLN A 603 -13.76 43.41 43.85
C GLN A 603 -12.29 43.78 44.00
N THR A 604 -11.48 42.99 44.70
CA THR A 604 -10.05 43.27 44.90
C THR A 604 -9.27 43.36 43.59
N VAL A 605 -9.57 42.52 42.60
CA VAL A 605 -8.89 42.55 41.29
C VAL A 605 -9.31 43.78 40.47
N GLN A 606 -10.60 44.15 40.51
CA GLN A 606 -11.05 45.40 39.88
C GLN A 606 -10.45 46.62 40.56
N GLU A 607 -10.40 46.65 41.89
CA GLU A 607 -9.75 47.72 42.65
C GLU A 607 -8.27 47.83 42.28
N ARG A 608 -7.57 46.71 42.11
CA ARG A 608 -6.15 46.70 41.73
C ARG A 608 -5.91 47.30 40.34
N LEU A 609 -6.75 46.95 39.36
CA LEU A 609 -6.68 47.51 38.00
C LEU A 609 -6.94 49.03 37.98
N VAL A 610 -7.89 49.49 38.80
CA VAL A 610 -8.13 50.92 38.99
C VAL A 610 -6.92 51.59 39.62
N LEU A 611 -6.36 50.98 40.69
CA LEU A 611 -5.19 51.49 41.40
C LEU A 611 -3.97 51.60 40.48
N GLU A 612 -3.74 50.62 39.59
CA GLU A 612 -2.67 50.65 38.59
C GLU A 612 -2.84 51.83 37.62
N GLY A 613 -4.05 52.05 37.12
CA GLY A 613 -4.36 53.20 36.26
C GLY A 613 -4.13 54.54 36.97
N ASP A 614 -4.58 54.64 38.22
CA ASP A 614 -4.49 55.86 39.02
C ASP A 614 -3.04 56.17 39.43
N LEU A 615 -2.22 55.15 39.75
CA LEU A 615 -0.80 55.32 40.11
C LEU A 615 0.00 56.03 39.01
N ARG A 616 -0.26 55.70 37.74
CA ARG A 616 0.43 56.32 36.61
C ARG A 616 0.16 57.82 36.53
N VAL A 617 -1.09 58.21 36.77
CA VAL A 617 -1.54 59.60 36.78
C VAL A 617 -1.03 60.33 38.03
N ALA A 618 -0.97 59.65 39.18
CA ALA A 618 -0.51 60.20 40.44
C ALA A 618 0.95 60.69 40.40
N ILE A 619 1.83 59.98 39.68
CA ILE A 619 3.24 60.37 39.48
C ILE A 619 3.32 61.70 38.72
N GLU A 620 2.53 61.86 37.65
CA GLU A 620 2.52 63.08 36.83
C GLU A 620 1.91 64.28 37.57
N ARG A 621 0.93 64.03 38.45
CA ARG A 621 0.22 65.06 39.21
C ARG A 621 0.85 65.44 40.54
N GLY A 622 1.90 64.72 40.97
CA GLY A 622 2.56 64.97 42.25
C GLY A 622 1.64 64.68 43.45
N GLU A 623 0.89 63.58 43.40
CA GLU A 623 -0.05 63.19 44.46
C GLU A 623 0.62 62.43 45.63
N PHE A 624 1.94 62.23 45.57
CA PHE A 624 2.72 61.58 46.62
C PHE A 624 3.30 62.61 47.59
N LEU A 625 3.18 62.33 48.88
CA LEU A 625 3.74 63.13 49.96
C LEU A 625 4.46 62.24 50.97
N LEU A 626 5.30 62.84 51.81
CA LEU A 626 6.04 62.13 52.85
C LEU A 626 5.49 62.50 54.22
N HIS A 627 5.21 61.48 55.03
CA HIS A 627 5.12 61.62 56.46
C HIS A 627 6.42 61.14 57.09
N TYR A 628 6.71 61.61 58.29
CA TYR A 628 7.95 61.32 58.99
C TYR A 628 7.65 60.76 60.37
N GLN A 629 8.27 59.62 60.69
CA GLN A 629 8.14 59.02 62.01
C GLN A 629 9.46 59.16 62.79
N PRO A 630 9.44 59.70 64.03
CA PRO A 630 10.66 59.92 64.79
C PRO A 630 11.26 58.61 65.32
N GLN A 631 12.59 58.52 65.25
CA GLN A 631 13.43 57.49 65.85
C GLN A 631 14.11 58.06 67.10
N VAL A 632 13.90 57.39 68.24
CA VAL A 632 14.33 57.89 69.55
C VAL A 632 15.48 57.04 70.08
N GLU A 633 16.57 57.69 70.47
CA GLU A 633 17.69 57.02 71.14
C GLU A 633 17.28 56.61 72.57
N MET A 634 17.43 55.33 72.87
CA MET A 634 16.94 54.74 74.13
C MET A 634 17.65 55.32 75.36
N SER A 635 18.93 55.66 75.24
CA SER A 635 19.76 56.15 76.35
C SER A 635 19.46 57.60 76.74
N THR A 636 19.14 58.46 75.78
CA THR A 636 18.96 59.91 75.99
C THR A 636 17.51 60.38 75.86
N GLY A 637 16.63 59.59 75.26
CA GLY A 637 15.25 59.97 74.95
C GLY A 637 15.14 61.07 73.88
N ARG A 638 16.21 61.27 73.10
CA ARG A 638 16.28 62.28 72.04
C ARG A 638 15.91 61.69 70.69
N VAL A 639 15.29 62.50 69.84
CA VAL A 639 15.09 62.13 68.44
C VAL A 639 16.44 62.23 67.73
N VAL A 640 16.92 61.10 67.19
CA VAL A 640 18.21 60.99 66.49
C VAL A 640 18.07 60.79 64.98
N GLY A 641 16.86 60.44 64.54
CA GLY A 641 16.52 60.26 63.14
C GLY A 641 15.01 60.31 62.93
N VAL A 642 14.61 60.32 61.67
CA VAL A 642 13.23 60.16 61.24
C VAL A 642 13.17 59.23 60.04
N GLU A 643 12.18 58.37 59.98
CA GLU A 643 11.89 57.55 58.81
C GLU A 643 10.89 58.28 57.90
N ALA A 644 11.24 58.44 56.62
CA ALA A 644 10.38 59.05 55.61
C ALA A 644 9.45 57.98 55.00
N LEU A 645 8.18 58.08 55.34
CA LEU A 645 7.14 57.13 54.96
C LEU A 645 6.25 57.74 53.89
N LEU A 646 6.25 57.09 52.72
CA LEU A 646 5.47 57.51 51.57
C LEU A 646 3.96 57.47 51.87
N ARG A 647 3.21 58.45 51.37
CA ARG A 647 1.75 58.48 51.41
C ARG A 647 1.22 58.94 50.06
N TRP A 648 0.09 58.38 49.65
CA TRP A 648 -0.57 58.78 48.42
C TRP A 648 -1.87 59.52 48.73
N GLN A 649 -1.92 60.80 48.36
CA GLN A 649 -3.09 61.64 48.50
C GLN A 649 -3.99 61.52 47.26
N HIS A 650 -4.82 60.48 47.24
CA HIS A 650 -5.72 60.23 46.11
C HIS A 650 -6.91 61.21 46.11
N PRO A 651 -7.30 61.81 44.97
CA PRO A 651 -8.38 62.79 44.90
C PRO A 651 -9.75 62.24 45.32
N VAL A 652 -10.00 60.95 45.13
CA VAL A 652 -11.29 60.31 45.46
C VAL A 652 -11.21 59.49 46.76
N HIS A 653 -10.07 58.85 47.02
CA HIS A 653 -9.92 57.88 48.11
C HIS A 653 -9.24 58.46 49.36
N GLY A 654 -8.85 59.74 49.32
CA GLY A 654 -8.12 60.37 50.41
C GLY A 654 -6.71 59.80 50.55
N LEU A 655 -6.23 59.68 51.78
CA LEU A 655 -4.89 59.18 52.07
C LEU A 655 -4.85 57.64 51.96
N VAL A 656 -4.24 57.13 50.89
CA VAL A 656 -4.08 55.69 50.65
C VAL A 656 -2.80 55.19 51.34
N ALA A 657 -2.93 54.09 52.10
CA ALA A 657 -1.83 53.49 52.84
C ALA A 657 -0.81 52.79 51.92
N PRO A 658 0.49 52.81 52.26
CA PRO A 658 1.57 52.14 51.52
C PRO A 658 1.28 50.69 51.13
N ASP A 659 0.81 49.89 52.08
CA ASP A 659 0.55 48.45 51.92
C ASP A 659 -0.42 48.14 50.77
N ARG A 660 -1.27 49.11 50.40
CA ARG A 660 -2.24 48.95 49.32
C ARG A 660 -1.64 49.22 47.94
N PHE A 661 -0.70 50.17 47.81
CA PHE A 661 -0.23 50.64 46.49
C PHE A 661 1.23 50.32 46.19
N ILE A 662 2.10 50.14 47.19
CA ILE A 662 3.51 49.77 46.97
C ILE A 662 3.61 48.43 46.23
N PRO A 663 2.87 47.36 46.59
CA PRO A 663 2.95 46.09 45.85
C PRO A 663 2.60 46.23 44.37
N VAL A 664 1.60 47.07 44.06
CA VAL A 664 1.17 47.35 42.68
C VAL A 664 2.25 48.16 41.94
N ALA A 665 2.83 49.18 42.59
CA ALA A 665 3.91 49.98 42.03
C ALA A 665 5.19 49.15 41.79
N GLU A 666 5.49 48.20 42.66
CA GLU A 666 6.63 47.30 42.51
C GLU A 666 6.45 46.37 41.32
N GLU A 667 5.31 45.66 41.22
CA GLU A 667 5.06 44.73 40.11
C GLU A 667 5.10 45.42 38.74
N THR A 668 4.50 46.59 38.65
CA THR A 668 4.42 47.41 37.42
C THR A 668 5.72 48.17 37.12
N GLY A 669 6.65 48.25 38.08
CA GLY A 669 7.91 48.96 37.95
C GLY A 669 7.82 50.48 38.16
N MET A 670 6.62 51.00 38.46
CA MET A 670 6.41 52.41 38.79
C MET A 670 7.09 52.84 40.10
N ILE A 671 7.41 51.89 40.98
CA ILE A 671 8.10 52.14 42.25
C ILE A 671 9.44 52.87 42.07
N VAL A 672 10.11 52.68 40.94
CA VAL A 672 11.37 53.34 40.63
C VAL A 672 11.20 54.86 40.58
N ALA A 673 10.22 55.33 39.79
CA ALA A 673 9.95 56.74 39.62
C ALA A 673 9.40 57.35 40.92
N ILE A 674 8.53 56.62 41.63
CA ILE A 674 7.97 57.04 42.91
C ILE A 674 9.07 57.18 43.97
N GLY A 675 9.98 56.22 44.06
CA GLY A 675 11.04 56.26 45.06
C GLY A 675 12.13 57.30 44.74
N GLU A 676 12.38 57.64 43.48
CA GLU A 676 13.22 58.80 43.12
C GLU A 676 12.58 60.11 43.61
N LEU A 677 11.26 60.28 43.41
CA LEU A 677 10.51 61.42 43.94
C LEU A 677 10.57 61.46 45.48
N ALA A 678 10.43 60.30 46.14
CA ALA A 678 10.50 60.18 47.59
C ALA A 678 11.90 60.56 48.12
N LEU A 679 12.98 60.03 47.54
CA LEU A 679 14.36 60.36 47.90
C LEU A 679 14.62 61.86 47.76
N LYS A 680 14.19 62.44 46.64
CA LYS A 680 14.35 63.87 46.36
C LYS A 680 13.57 64.74 47.35
N ALA A 681 12.33 64.36 47.66
CA ALA A 681 11.48 65.06 48.62
C ALA A 681 12.06 64.97 50.05
N ALA A 682 12.55 63.80 50.46
CA ALA A 682 13.18 63.59 51.76
C ALA A 682 14.44 64.47 51.93
N CYS A 683 15.33 64.48 50.93
CA CYS A 683 16.54 65.30 50.97
C CYS A 683 16.24 66.80 50.97
N ARG A 684 15.24 67.25 50.19
CA ARG A 684 14.80 68.66 50.19
C ARG A 684 14.19 69.07 51.53
N GLN A 685 13.40 68.19 52.14
CA GLN A 685 12.81 68.47 53.44
C GLN A 685 13.88 68.58 54.53
N LEU A 686 14.88 67.69 54.52
CA LEU A 686 16.02 67.77 55.42
C LEU A 686 16.82 69.07 55.23
N ALA A 687 17.07 69.48 53.98
CA ALA A 687 17.72 70.75 53.69
C ALA A 687 16.91 71.95 54.25
N SER A 688 15.58 71.92 54.14
CA SER A 688 14.70 72.93 54.73
C SER A 688 14.82 72.98 56.25
N TRP A 689 14.79 71.82 56.91
CA TRP A 689 14.93 71.75 58.36
C TRP A 689 16.28 72.28 58.86
N LEU A 690 17.37 71.96 58.15
CA LEU A 690 18.70 72.51 58.45
C LEU A 690 18.76 74.03 58.27
N ALA A 691 18.13 74.56 57.21
CA ALA A 691 18.04 76.00 56.97
C ALA A 691 17.20 76.74 58.05
N GLU A 692 16.21 76.07 58.64
CA GLU A 692 15.40 76.57 59.76
C GLU A 692 16.12 76.49 61.13
N GLY A 693 17.35 75.97 61.17
CA GLY A 693 18.15 75.86 62.39
C GLY A 693 17.76 74.68 63.29
N LEU A 694 17.06 73.67 62.75
CA LEU A 694 16.79 72.42 63.46
C LEU A 694 18.06 71.57 63.60
N PRO A 695 18.14 70.69 64.62
CA PRO A 695 19.28 69.82 64.79
C PRO A 695 19.49 68.92 63.56
N PRO A 696 20.75 68.63 63.19
CA PRO A 696 21.05 67.72 62.09
C PRO A 696 20.72 66.28 62.53
N ILE A 697 19.54 65.82 62.12
CA ILE A 697 19.06 64.45 62.33
C ILE A 697 19.20 63.66 61.03
N ARG A 698 19.24 62.33 61.16
CA ARG A 698 19.22 61.43 60.00
C ARG A 698 17.81 61.31 59.42
N VAL A 699 17.70 61.18 58.11
CA VAL A 699 16.45 60.83 57.42
C VAL A 699 16.64 59.49 56.73
N SER A 700 15.88 58.50 57.17
CA SER A 700 15.89 57.16 56.60
C SER A 700 14.83 57.04 55.51
N VAL A 701 15.19 56.45 54.37
CA VAL A 701 14.29 56.26 53.21
C VAL A 701 14.35 54.81 52.77
N ASN A 702 13.18 54.19 52.68
CA ASN A 702 13.02 52.82 52.19
C ASN A 702 13.33 52.70 50.70
N LEU A 703 14.09 51.67 50.34
CA LEU A 703 14.45 51.35 48.97
C LEU A 703 13.83 50.02 48.57
N SER A 704 13.01 50.04 47.50
CA SER A 704 12.44 48.81 46.96
C SER A 704 13.52 47.90 46.36
N ALA A 705 13.26 46.59 46.35
CA ALA A 705 14.16 45.59 45.75
C ALA A 705 14.50 45.91 44.29
N ARG A 706 13.55 46.49 43.54
CA ARG A 706 13.75 46.89 42.13
C ARG A 706 14.67 48.09 42.02
N GLN A 707 14.54 49.10 42.88
CA GLN A 707 15.42 50.27 42.86
C GLN A 707 16.85 49.94 43.29
N PHE A 708 17.01 49.08 44.31
CA PHE A 708 18.33 48.67 44.80
C PHE A 708 19.19 47.97 43.73
N ARG A 709 18.54 47.32 42.75
CA ARG A 709 19.21 46.65 41.63
C ARG A 709 19.47 47.55 40.42
N GLN A 710 19.15 48.85 40.50
CA GLN A 710 19.41 49.75 39.38
C GLN A 710 20.85 50.24 39.37
N ASP A 711 21.56 49.95 38.28
CA ASP A 711 22.94 50.40 38.07
C ASP A 711 23.12 51.93 38.14
N ASN A 712 22.08 52.69 37.78
CA ASN A 712 22.13 54.15 37.76
C ASN A 712 21.77 54.81 39.10
N LEU A 713 21.33 54.06 40.11
CA LEU A 713 20.90 54.63 41.40
C LEU A 713 22.03 55.43 42.11
N PRO A 714 23.30 54.96 42.15
CA PRO A 714 24.41 55.77 42.64
C PRO A 714 24.53 57.17 42.02
N ALA A 715 24.34 57.26 40.70
CA ALA A 715 24.41 58.53 39.98
C ALA A 715 23.24 59.45 40.35
N VAL A 716 22.03 58.90 40.44
CA VAL A 716 20.82 59.64 40.84
C VAL A 716 20.96 60.20 42.26
N LEU A 717 21.45 59.39 43.22
CA LEU A 717 21.68 59.84 44.59
C LEU A 717 22.71 60.97 44.67
N LEU A 718 23.82 60.84 43.93
CA LEU A 718 24.86 61.87 43.90
C LEU A 718 24.32 63.20 43.36
N ASP A 719 23.46 63.16 42.34
CA ASP A 719 22.82 64.35 41.79
C ASP A 719 21.82 64.97 42.78
N ILE A 720 21.02 64.17 43.49
CA ILE A 720 20.11 64.66 44.55
C ILE A 720 20.89 65.30 45.71
N LEU A 721 21.98 64.68 46.17
CA LEU A 721 22.82 65.21 47.24
C LEU A 721 23.49 66.53 46.81
N ARG A 722 23.95 66.64 45.57
CA ARG A 722 24.50 67.89 45.01
C ARG A 722 23.45 68.99 44.87
N GLU A 723 22.24 68.64 44.42
CA GLU A 723 21.14 69.59 44.26
C GLU A 723 20.68 70.15 45.61
N THR A 724 20.60 69.30 46.65
CA THR A 724 20.05 69.68 47.96
C THR A 724 21.11 70.23 48.93
N GLY A 725 22.39 69.89 48.73
CA GLY A 725 23.50 70.36 49.57
C GLY A 725 23.55 69.76 50.96
N ILE A 726 22.77 68.69 51.24
CA ILE A 726 22.81 67.99 52.53
C ILE A 726 24.10 67.15 52.65
N GLY A 727 24.56 66.95 53.88
CA GLY A 727 25.63 65.98 54.14
C GLY A 727 25.16 64.56 53.85
N SER A 728 25.93 63.78 53.09
CA SER A 728 25.59 62.40 52.73
C SER A 728 25.29 61.51 53.94
N HIS A 729 26.00 61.73 55.06
CA HIS A 729 25.84 61.01 56.33
C HIS A 729 24.52 61.26 57.05
N LEU A 730 23.73 62.24 56.59
CA LEU A 730 22.39 62.51 57.12
C LEU A 730 21.30 61.76 56.37
N LEU A 731 21.63 61.12 55.24
CA LEU A 731 20.73 60.24 54.51
C LEU A 731 21.04 58.79 54.87
N GLU A 732 20.01 58.04 55.25
CA GLU A 732 20.08 56.60 55.43
C GLU A 732 19.18 55.90 54.41
N LEU A 733 19.68 54.85 53.77
CA LEU A 733 18.89 53.98 52.90
C LEU A 733 18.58 52.68 53.62
N GLU A 734 17.30 52.32 53.64
CA GLU A 734 16.79 51.10 54.26
C GLU A 734 16.47 50.08 53.18
N ILE A 735 17.00 48.87 53.33
CA ILE A 735 16.83 47.78 52.36
C ILE A 735 16.38 46.54 53.11
N THR A 736 15.30 45.91 52.65
CA THR A 736 14.78 44.71 53.33
C THR A 736 15.79 43.56 53.28
N GLU A 737 15.81 42.73 54.32
CA GLU A 737 16.67 41.55 54.42
C GLU A 737 16.56 40.65 53.18
N SER A 738 15.32 40.39 52.75
CA SER A 738 15.03 39.57 51.57
C SER A 738 15.65 40.14 50.29
N SER A 739 15.65 41.47 50.13
CA SER A 739 16.22 42.13 48.95
C SER A 739 17.75 42.03 48.91
N ALA A 740 18.40 42.11 50.07
CA ALA A 740 19.84 41.96 50.19
C ALA A 740 20.30 40.50 50.01
N MET A 741 19.47 39.53 50.41
CA MET A 741 19.79 38.10 50.35
C MET A 741 19.44 37.44 49.00
N ASP A 742 18.64 38.07 48.14
CA ASP A 742 18.29 37.55 46.80
C ASP A 742 19.53 37.35 45.90
N ASN A 743 20.46 38.33 45.92
CA ASN A 743 21.78 38.21 45.29
C ASN A 743 22.87 38.86 46.17
N PRO A 744 23.43 38.14 47.15
CA PRO A 744 24.26 38.74 48.19
C PRO A 744 25.60 39.27 47.68
N ALA A 745 26.17 38.67 46.62
CA ALA A 745 27.44 39.12 46.05
C ALA A 745 27.30 40.47 45.34
N GLU A 746 26.23 40.66 44.58
CA GLU A 746 25.90 41.91 43.91
C GLU A 746 25.47 42.99 44.92
N ALA A 747 24.66 42.59 45.92
CA ALA A 747 24.25 43.48 46.99
C ALA A 747 25.45 44.07 47.75
N ILE A 748 26.48 43.26 48.04
CA ILE A 748 27.73 43.75 48.67
C ILE A 748 28.37 44.87 47.84
N LEU A 749 28.45 44.71 46.51
CA LEU A 749 29.05 45.71 45.63
C LEU A 749 28.25 47.02 45.63
N HIS A 750 26.92 46.93 45.55
CA HIS A 750 26.05 48.12 45.58
C HIS A 750 26.13 48.84 46.93
N LEU A 751 26.04 48.09 48.04
CA LEU A 751 26.17 48.63 49.40
C LEU A 751 27.55 49.26 49.64
N GLN A 752 28.62 48.68 49.10
CA GLN A 752 29.96 49.29 49.15
C GLN A 752 29.98 50.62 48.41
N GLY A 753 29.38 50.69 47.22
CA GLY A 753 29.24 51.95 46.47
C GLY A 753 28.52 53.05 47.27
N PHE A 754 27.39 52.73 47.90
CA PHE A 754 26.66 53.69 48.77
C PHE A 754 27.47 54.14 49.98
N ARG A 755 28.21 53.22 50.60
CA ARG A 755 29.08 53.56 51.72
C ARG A 755 30.26 54.45 51.31
N GLU A 756 30.84 54.22 50.14
CA GLU A 756 31.92 55.08 49.59
C GLU A 756 31.43 56.49 49.28
N MET A 757 30.15 56.65 48.93
CA MET A 757 29.49 57.96 48.80
C MET A 757 29.22 58.64 50.16
N GLY A 758 29.41 57.92 51.27
CA GLY A 758 29.20 58.42 52.62
C GLY A 758 27.73 58.46 53.06
N VAL A 759 26.88 57.62 52.45
CA VAL A 759 25.46 57.43 52.83
C VAL A 759 25.37 56.32 53.88
N GLU A 760 24.49 56.49 54.86
CA GLU A 760 24.22 55.49 55.90
C GLU A 760 23.31 54.37 55.35
N LEU A 761 23.42 53.18 55.90
CA LEU A 761 22.77 51.98 55.35
C LEU A 761 22.20 51.14 56.49
N ALA A 762 20.93 50.75 56.36
CA ALA A 762 20.26 49.85 57.30
C ALA A 762 19.65 48.65 56.57
N ILE A 763 19.66 47.49 57.24
CA ILE A 763 18.83 46.35 56.82
C ILE A 763 17.51 46.42 57.58
N ASP A 764 16.41 46.33 56.84
CA ASP A 764 15.05 46.31 57.35
C ASP A 764 14.44 44.90 57.39
N ASP A 765 13.34 44.76 58.13
CA ASP A 765 12.58 43.51 58.34
C ASP A 765 13.43 42.33 58.86
N PHE A 766 14.49 42.60 59.62
CA PHE A 766 15.46 41.58 59.99
C PHE A 766 14.86 40.52 60.93
N GLY A 767 15.04 39.25 60.59
CA GLY A 767 14.56 38.10 61.35
C GLY A 767 13.37 37.37 60.73
N THR A 768 12.73 37.97 59.72
CA THR A 768 11.59 37.37 59.00
C THR A 768 12.01 36.34 57.93
N GLY A 769 13.31 36.26 57.61
CA GLY A 769 13.88 35.36 56.60
C GLY A 769 14.97 34.40 57.10
N TYR A 770 15.44 33.51 56.21
CA TYR A 770 16.55 32.58 56.49
C TYR A 770 17.91 33.28 56.32
N SER A 771 18.31 34.08 57.31
CA SER A 771 19.59 34.77 57.27
C SER A 771 20.79 33.82 57.29
N SER A 772 21.69 33.95 56.31
CA SER A 772 23.04 33.38 56.41
C SER A 772 23.95 34.38 57.12
N LEU A 773 24.22 34.12 58.40
CA LEU A 773 25.12 34.91 59.27
C LEU A 773 26.48 35.22 58.61
N SER A 774 26.92 34.36 57.69
CA SER A 774 28.16 34.53 56.93
C SER A 774 28.14 35.76 56.02
N TYR A 775 27.01 36.08 55.37
CA TYR A 775 26.89 37.25 54.49
C TYR A 775 26.63 38.53 55.26
N LEU A 776 25.88 38.46 56.36
CA LEU A 776 25.59 39.64 57.19
C LEU A 776 26.88 40.32 57.70
N LYS A 777 27.90 39.53 58.01
CA LYS A 777 29.24 40.03 58.38
C LYS A 777 29.92 40.82 57.26
N LEU A 778 29.63 40.48 56.00
CA LEU A 778 30.23 41.11 54.82
C LEU A 778 29.47 42.36 54.37
N PHE A 779 28.19 42.50 54.76
CA PHE A 779 27.38 43.66 54.40
C PHE A 779 27.91 44.93 55.11
N PRO A 780 28.24 45.99 54.34
CA PRO A 780 28.80 47.22 54.89
C PRO A 780 27.71 48.15 55.43
N VAL A 781 26.75 47.59 56.18
CA VAL A 781 25.63 48.32 56.79
C VAL A 781 26.01 48.87 58.16
N HIS A 782 25.29 49.89 58.62
CA HIS A 782 25.51 50.57 59.89
C HIS A 782 24.47 50.13 60.94
N ARG A 783 23.23 49.89 60.48
CA ARG A 783 22.11 49.51 61.34
C ARG A 783 21.38 48.23 60.91
N LEU A 784 20.78 47.60 61.91
CA LEU A 784 19.82 46.51 61.74
C LEU A 784 18.50 46.92 62.39
N LYS A 785 17.40 46.83 61.64
CA LYS A 785 16.06 47.13 62.12
C LYS A 785 15.32 45.82 62.42
N ILE A 786 14.84 45.66 63.64
CA ILE A 786 14.04 44.51 64.07
C ILE A 786 12.61 44.76 63.63
N ASP A 787 12.08 43.81 62.86
CA ASP A 787 10.72 43.88 62.34
C ASP A 787 9.68 43.99 63.47
N ARG A 788 8.62 44.74 63.20
CA ARG A 788 7.49 44.93 64.12
C ARG A 788 6.88 43.62 64.61
N SER A 789 6.86 42.56 63.81
CA SER A 789 6.27 41.26 64.19
C SER A 789 6.90 40.70 65.47
N PHE A 790 8.22 40.80 65.63
CA PHE A 790 8.93 40.33 66.83
C PHE A 790 8.85 41.29 68.02
N VAL A 791 8.45 42.55 67.79
CA VAL A 791 8.31 43.55 68.86
C VAL A 791 6.89 43.60 69.41
N LYS A 792 5.90 43.29 68.57
CA LYS A 792 4.47 43.45 68.89
C LYS A 792 4.05 42.65 70.11
N ASP A 793 4.46 41.39 70.21
CA ASP A 793 4.02 40.47 71.24
C ASP A 793 5.13 40.13 72.26
N ILE A 794 6.22 40.92 72.30
CA ILE A 794 7.43 40.71 73.11
C ILE A 794 7.21 40.64 74.64
N ASP A 795 6.07 41.13 75.12
CA ASP A 795 5.67 41.11 76.52
C ASP A 795 4.75 39.92 76.87
N THR A 796 4.27 39.19 75.86
CA THR A 796 3.32 38.07 76.02
C THR A 796 3.83 36.75 75.45
N ASP A 797 4.63 36.77 74.38
CA ASP A 797 5.20 35.60 73.72
C ASP A 797 6.69 35.46 74.07
N THR A 798 7.05 34.30 74.61
CA THR A 798 8.44 34.00 74.98
C THR A 798 9.34 33.82 73.76
N ASP A 799 8.81 33.32 72.64
CA ASP A 799 9.60 33.05 71.44
C ASP A 799 10.00 34.36 70.76
N ASP A 800 9.07 35.31 70.62
CA ASP A 800 9.35 36.64 70.07
C ASP A 800 10.34 37.43 70.96
N ALA A 801 10.20 37.32 72.28
CA ALA A 801 11.13 37.91 73.24
C ALA A 801 12.56 37.35 73.11
N GLU A 802 12.69 36.03 72.91
CA GLU A 802 13.98 35.38 72.69
C GLU A 802 14.60 35.78 71.33
N ILE A 803 13.80 35.82 70.26
CA ILE A 803 14.27 36.23 68.92
C ILE A 803 14.75 37.68 68.92
N ALA A 804 13.98 38.60 69.51
CA ALA A 804 14.37 40.00 69.63
C ALA A 804 15.65 40.16 70.45
N ALA A 805 15.77 39.49 71.60
CA ALA A 805 16.99 39.53 72.43
C ALA A 805 18.22 38.96 71.70
N ALA A 806 18.06 37.83 71.01
CA ALA A 806 19.13 37.21 70.23
C ALA A 806 19.58 38.12 69.06
N THR A 807 18.63 38.78 68.40
CA THR A 807 18.90 39.71 67.31
C THR A 807 19.69 40.93 67.78
N ILE A 808 19.30 41.51 68.92
CA ILE A 808 20.05 42.63 69.53
C ILE A 808 21.49 42.22 69.83
N ALA A 809 21.67 41.07 70.51
CA ALA A 809 22.99 40.56 70.86
C ALA A 809 23.87 40.26 69.63
N LEU A 810 23.27 39.70 68.57
CA LEU A 810 23.96 39.42 67.32
C LEU A 810 24.43 40.71 66.63
N ALA A 811 23.55 41.70 66.51
CA ALA A 811 23.86 42.98 65.88
C ALA A 811 25.03 43.68 66.56
N HIS A 812 25.01 43.74 67.90
CA HIS A 812 26.10 44.29 68.70
C HIS A 812 27.41 43.52 68.53
N THR A 813 27.36 42.19 68.42
CA THR A 813 28.53 41.36 68.15
C THR A 813 29.15 41.67 66.77
N LEU A 814 28.32 42.06 65.80
CA LEU A 814 28.75 42.49 64.47
C LEU A 814 29.11 43.99 64.40
N GLY A 815 29.03 44.71 65.52
CA GLY A 815 29.33 46.14 65.62
C GLY A 815 28.31 47.01 64.87
N LYS A 816 27.04 46.61 64.84
CA LYS A 816 25.92 47.34 64.22
C LYS A 816 25.02 47.92 65.31
N GLU A 817 24.44 49.11 65.08
CA GLU A 817 23.39 49.64 65.98
C GLU A 817 22.05 48.98 65.63
N VAL A 818 21.16 48.90 66.61
CA VAL A 818 19.86 48.25 66.48
C VAL A 818 18.72 49.25 66.60
N VAL A 819 17.78 49.19 65.66
CA VAL A 819 16.51 49.91 65.71
C VAL A 819 15.41 48.88 65.95
N ALA A 820 14.60 49.04 67.00
CA ALA A 820 13.41 48.22 67.18
C ALA A 820 12.17 48.98 66.70
N GLU A 821 11.42 48.37 65.76
CA GLU A 821 10.25 48.97 65.15
C GLU A 821 8.94 48.55 65.80
N GLY A 822 7.90 49.37 65.62
CA GLY A 822 6.55 49.02 66.07
C GLY A 822 6.38 48.98 67.58
N VAL A 823 7.15 49.78 68.34
CA VAL A 823 6.96 49.95 69.78
C VAL A 823 5.66 50.72 70.04
N GLU A 824 4.66 50.05 70.61
CA GLU A 824 3.32 50.60 70.89
C GLU A 824 3.04 50.78 72.39
N THR A 825 3.73 50.02 73.26
CA THR A 825 3.47 50.02 74.71
C THR A 825 4.71 50.35 75.53
N GLU A 826 4.48 50.82 76.76
CA GLU A 826 5.55 51.06 77.73
C GLU A 826 6.27 49.77 78.13
N ALA A 827 5.54 48.64 78.18
CA ALA A 827 6.11 47.33 78.52
C ALA A 827 7.15 46.87 77.49
N GLN A 828 6.82 46.98 76.19
CA GLN A 828 7.74 46.72 75.08
C GLN A 828 8.99 47.61 75.18
N CYS A 829 8.81 48.91 75.43
CA CYS A 829 9.91 49.86 75.57
C CYS A 829 10.86 49.48 76.73
N ARG A 830 10.32 49.08 77.90
CA ARG A 830 11.13 48.64 79.04
C ARG A 830 11.88 47.34 78.77
N PHE A 831 11.26 46.39 78.06
CA PHE A 831 11.93 45.15 77.66
C PHE A 831 13.14 45.46 76.77
N LEU A 832 12.94 46.24 75.70
CA LEU A 832 13.98 46.61 74.75
C LEU A 832 15.11 47.39 75.44
N GLN A 833 14.77 48.24 76.42
CA GLN A 833 15.76 48.92 77.25
C GLN A 833 16.59 47.94 78.09
N GLY A 834 15.94 46.92 78.68
CA GLY A 834 16.62 45.85 79.43
C GLY A 834 17.61 45.05 78.59
N GLN A 835 17.29 44.85 77.30
CA GLN A 835 18.16 44.22 76.31
C GLN A 835 19.21 45.18 75.71
N ARG A 836 19.23 46.45 76.14
CA ARG A 836 20.14 47.50 75.64
C ARG A 836 19.98 47.81 74.15
N CYS A 837 18.76 47.78 73.62
CA CYS A 837 18.47 48.27 72.28
C CYS A 837 18.85 49.76 72.14
N ASP A 838 19.44 50.15 71.00
CA ASP A 838 20.03 51.49 70.81
C ASP A 838 18.97 52.54 70.47
N ILE A 839 18.09 52.23 69.50
CA ILE A 839 17.10 53.13 68.95
C ILE A 839 15.73 52.44 68.90
N VAL A 840 14.67 53.19 69.19
CA VAL A 840 13.29 52.70 69.10
C VAL A 840 12.41 53.61 68.26
N GLN A 841 11.47 52.98 67.56
CA GLN A 841 10.48 53.63 66.72
C GLN A 841 9.12 52.95 66.89
N GLY A 842 8.05 53.75 66.96
CA GLY A 842 6.69 53.21 67.01
C GLY A 842 5.65 54.19 67.54
N TYR A 843 4.40 53.73 67.57
CA TYR A 843 3.24 54.54 67.94
C TYR A 843 3.21 54.95 69.41
N TYR A 844 4.00 54.31 70.27
CA TYR A 844 4.20 54.76 71.64
C TYR A 844 4.74 56.20 71.70
N PHE A 845 5.63 56.56 70.76
CA PHE A 845 6.24 57.89 70.69
C PHE A 845 5.44 58.83 69.80
N SER A 846 5.22 58.43 68.55
CA SER A 846 4.42 59.18 67.60
C SER A 846 4.00 58.31 66.42
N ARG A 847 2.84 58.65 65.84
CA ARG A 847 2.46 58.17 64.51
C ARG A 847 3.28 58.94 63.45
N PRO A 848 3.33 58.46 62.20
CA PRO A 848 3.94 59.21 61.10
C PRO A 848 3.22 60.55 60.87
N LEU A 849 3.95 61.66 60.99
CA LEU A 849 3.41 63.02 60.95
C LEU A 849 3.79 63.75 59.65
N PRO A 850 2.97 64.70 59.17
CA PRO A 850 3.40 65.68 58.18
C PRO A 850 4.63 66.47 58.68
N PRO A 851 5.49 66.97 57.79
CA PRO A 851 6.72 67.66 58.18
C PRO A 851 6.51 68.87 59.10
N GLU A 852 5.41 69.61 58.94
CA GLU A 852 5.08 70.77 59.79
C GLU A 852 4.78 70.39 61.25
N GLU A 853 4.12 69.25 61.46
CA GLU A 853 3.75 68.74 62.79
C GLU A 853 4.93 68.06 63.50
N LEU A 854 5.98 67.71 62.77
CA LEU A 854 7.18 67.09 63.32
C LEU A 854 8.14 68.11 63.95
N VAL A 855 8.15 69.36 63.48
CA VAL A 855 9.08 70.42 63.95
C VAL A 855 9.09 70.59 65.48
N PRO A 856 7.94 70.57 66.21
CA PRO A 856 7.94 70.62 67.67
C PRO A 856 8.67 69.44 68.33
N TYR A 857 8.56 68.23 67.78
CA TYR A 857 9.27 67.03 68.27
C TYR A 857 10.78 67.16 68.08
N LEU A 858 11.23 67.87 67.05
CA LEU A 858 12.65 68.11 66.79
C LEU A 858 13.25 69.24 67.65
N ARG A 859 12.42 70.20 68.07
CA ARG A 859 12.86 71.35 68.91
C ARG A 859 12.88 71.05 70.41
N ASN A 860 12.00 70.17 70.91
CA ASN A 860 11.91 69.83 72.33
C ASN A 860 12.67 68.54 72.66
N THR A 861 13.64 68.63 73.55
CA THR A 861 14.52 67.53 73.96
C THR A 861 14.35 67.31 75.47
N PRO A 862 13.80 66.20 76.01
CA PRO A 862 13.50 64.89 75.43
C PRO A 862 11.99 64.60 75.24
N VAL A 863 11.65 63.61 74.39
CA VAL A 863 10.31 62.98 74.37
C VAL A 863 10.09 62.37 75.77
N PRO A 864 8.89 62.43 76.39
CA PRO A 864 8.69 61.95 77.75
C PRO A 864 9.20 60.51 77.92
N SER A 865 10.39 60.39 78.50
CA SER A 865 10.90 59.11 78.94
C SER A 865 10.05 58.66 80.13
N PRO A 866 9.74 57.36 80.26
CA PRO A 866 9.15 56.81 81.49
C PRO A 866 9.98 57.14 82.76
N LEU A 867 11.23 57.58 82.61
CA LEU A 867 12.24 57.65 83.66
C LEU A 867 12.33 58.96 84.44
N THR A 868 11.40 59.91 84.27
CA THR A 868 11.30 61.05 85.22
C THR A 868 10.45 60.77 86.45
N ARG A 869 9.97 59.54 86.65
CA ARG A 869 9.34 59.07 87.89
C ARG A 869 10.03 57.81 88.41
N ALA A 870 11.19 57.99 89.02
CA ALA A 870 11.71 57.09 90.05
C ALA A 870 11.73 57.84 91.38
#